data_AF-A0A1J4SAY7-F1
#
_entry.id   AF-A0A1J4SAY7-F1
#
_cell.length_a   1.000
_cell.length_b   1.000
_cell.length_c   1.000
_cell.angle_alpha   90.00
_cell.angle_beta   90.00
_cell.angle_gamma   90.00
#
_symmetry.space_group_name_H-M   'P 1'
#
loop_
_entity.id
_entity.type
_entity.pdbx_description
1 polymer ?
#
loop_
_entity_poly.entity_id
_entity_poly.type
_entity_poly.pdbx_seq_one_letter_code
_entity_poly.pdbx_strand_id
1 'polypeptide(L)'
;MPDGSLVFFPCRENVFCCGLAGIISFKNKKDSTDHIDLKSLHDMVQKVEAHGFRCSIANDFSFKSDYLGGQENISSLLSAVRALKRKNVFYNIFTNRQSQDELAELSERIQKTIDTESQFLSENMGNLEAGAVDKMSGLIETLRDIVWCLDYEILANIIKTKELFGNPDNNFAAFSVSVLKKINAVLNSIDRLEVRGRDSAGISLMFILEESEFVKFNETIVNNNLADELNQRSSQKILLNKGISLHNTEDGNGDRNIALAVTYKVAAEVGSLGDNISFLRHQIKNDPIFQTLITFSHKYFTISSHTRWASVGAINELNCHPVDNKTSGNIAGKSGIIHVCLNGDIDNYQDLKKKYEENGNLIPEDITTDTKIIPLQIEKYINQGFDVEEAFRLAVNDFKGSHAIAMHTDLAPGKFFLAQKGSGQAIFVGLSEEDYLPASEVYGFVEETPAYLKLDGEKTVKGPQSQTQGQIFILTQETSGGLDGIKAMYYDKTPLELGANDIKHTYITSRDIDRQGYPHYFLKEISESPVAVEKTLQNRWKISDDSEKRYVVTLDEKIFPQSLQKAIAADQIRRIFFVGQGTAGVAALACANILNYYLDDPLFQVNASKASELSGFKLNNSAAAYMADTLVVAISQSGTTTDTNRTVDMVKARGAHTIAIVNRRDSDITFKVDGVMYTSSGRDIEMSVASTKAFYSQIIAGAILSLKIARLKDRISDDFVSREIRQLLAISAHMRKILAMRDKIEQSAKRLATRKTYWAVVGSGPNKASADEIRIKLSELCYKTISSDYVEDKKHIDLSSEPLIIICAAGAADTVISDIIKDTAIFHAHKATPVVIADEGESRFDLYAEDVFHVPVVSQHLAPIVNTLVGHIWGYYAALAINEGSRLLYGFREEIQNTIDSHVKQGLDIYEVILEKSFREKVVRFYNEFRAQKTEIRFPTAIALASDLTLLLKYLAGKLPVSDFELDFGKKGTALNMLNTLFEYMGESINQMSRPVDAIKHQAKTVTVGTSRISEKIEGLLFETLAAYNFNVSHLTNKNVIVLKNLQDIVYQIKGAILYRLGNLNILGEPTDETIIEVIKKEGVLATIPSRVETDPRLKGTKKIIVREGNVYIGQGRKDNRSIIVIPLLSASSAAPNLIDGLLLLNISFTKNVSLSTKIKALGGKYEHIKNIVQENSVGWDDKYIDLVAIEELFGRSAEKIGEYIVSQAISSLPAPETP
;
A
#
# COMPACT_ATOMS: atom_id res chain seq x y z
N MET A 1 -27.39 -48.36 -3.45
CA MET A 1 -26.58 -48.57 -2.22
C MET A 1 -25.22 -47.99 -2.48
N PRO A 2 -24.60 -47.24 -1.55
CA PRO A 2 -23.21 -46.82 -1.68
C PRO A 2 -22.28 -48.03 -1.87
N ASP A 3 -21.20 -47.87 -2.63
CA ASP A 3 -20.18 -48.92 -2.81
C ASP A 3 -19.62 -49.37 -1.44
N GLY A 4 -19.50 -50.69 -1.24
CA GLY A 4 -19.01 -51.28 0.02
C GLY A 4 -20.07 -51.49 1.12
N SER A 5 -21.37 -51.35 0.81
CA SER A 5 -22.44 -51.60 1.79
C SER A 5 -22.77 -53.09 1.93
N LEU A 6 -22.95 -53.56 3.19
CA LEU A 6 -23.52 -54.87 3.48
C LEU A 6 -25.03 -54.74 3.68
N VAL A 7 -25.79 -55.55 2.94
CA VAL A 7 -27.25 -55.58 3.01
C VAL A 7 -27.67 -56.84 3.77
N PHE A 8 -28.34 -56.67 4.90
CA PHE A 8 -28.80 -57.77 5.73
C PHE A 8 -30.26 -58.11 5.40
N PHE A 9 -30.48 -59.39 5.09
CA PHE A 9 -31.82 -59.96 4.97
C PHE A 9 -32.13 -60.78 6.24
N PRO A 10 -33.37 -60.74 6.75
CA PRO A 10 -33.76 -61.62 7.85
C PRO A 10 -33.70 -63.08 7.39
N CYS A 11 -32.84 -63.90 8.01
CA CYS A 11 -32.79 -65.33 7.76
C CYS A 11 -33.76 -66.05 8.71
N ARG A 12 -34.90 -66.50 8.19
CA ARG A 12 -35.79 -67.45 8.86
C ARG A 12 -36.00 -68.64 7.94
N GLU A 13 -35.80 -69.85 8.44
CA GLU A 13 -36.05 -71.06 7.65
C GLU A 13 -37.49 -71.07 7.14
N ASN A 14 -37.64 -71.33 5.83
CA ASN A 14 -38.91 -71.54 5.13
C ASN A 14 -39.85 -70.32 5.00
N VAL A 15 -39.34 -69.07 5.10
CA VAL A 15 -40.13 -67.85 4.83
C VAL A 15 -39.38 -66.91 3.89
N PHE A 16 -40.02 -66.50 2.79
CA PHE A 16 -39.48 -65.48 1.87
C PHE A 16 -39.80 -64.08 2.42
N CYS A 17 -38.82 -63.38 3.01
CA CYS A 17 -39.03 -62.05 3.58
C CYS A 17 -38.92 -60.96 2.49
N CYS A 18 -39.98 -60.20 2.24
CA CYS A 18 -40.04 -59.12 1.25
C CYS A 18 -39.59 -57.74 1.78
N GLY A 19 -38.68 -57.69 2.76
CA GLY A 19 -38.18 -56.44 3.35
C GLY A 19 -36.74 -56.54 3.87
N LEU A 20 -36.02 -55.41 3.85
CA LEU A 20 -34.64 -55.27 4.29
C LEU A 20 -34.58 -55.23 5.83
N ALA A 21 -33.69 -56.02 6.46
CA ALA A 21 -33.50 -55.97 7.92
C ALA A 21 -32.60 -54.79 8.35
N GLY A 22 -31.68 -54.38 7.47
CA GLY A 22 -30.81 -53.23 7.69
C GLY A 22 -29.75 -53.08 6.60
N ILE A 23 -29.22 -51.88 6.48
CA ILE A 23 -28.09 -51.55 5.61
C ILE A 23 -26.98 -51.04 6.52
N ILE A 24 -25.83 -51.69 6.50
CA ILE A 24 -24.62 -51.17 7.14
C ILE A 24 -23.68 -50.74 6.03
N SER A 25 -23.53 -49.42 5.89
CA SER A 25 -22.54 -48.82 5.00
C SER A 25 -21.29 -48.54 5.81
N PHE A 26 -20.17 -49.18 5.47
CA PHE A 26 -18.88 -48.78 6.01
C PHE A 26 -18.46 -47.49 5.31
N LYS A 27 -18.11 -46.45 6.08
CA LYS A 27 -17.19 -45.44 5.55
C LYS A 27 -15.89 -46.18 5.29
N ASN A 28 -15.66 -46.60 4.04
CA ASN A 28 -14.29 -46.77 3.60
C ASN A 28 -13.63 -45.41 3.90
N LYS A 29 -12.82 -45.33 4.97
CA LYS A 29 -11.60 -44.55 4.87
C LYS A 29 -10.96 -45.13 3.62
N LYS A 30 -11.12 -44.44 2.48
CA LYS A 30 -10.04 -44.48 1.51
C LYS A 30 -8.85 -44.08 2.37
N ASP A 31 -8.03 -45.03 2.75
CA ASP A 31 -6.61 -44.76 2.81
C ASP A 31 -6.33 -44.23 1.41
N SER A 32 -6.42 -42.90 1.26
CA SER A 32 -5.82 -42.26 0.11
C SER A 32 -4.40 -42.77 0.14
N THR A 33 -3.96 -43.33 -0.96
CA THR A 33 -2.57 -43.69 -1.17
C THR A 33 -1.77 -42.39 -1.13
N ASP A 34 -1.53 -41.85 0.07
CA ASP A 34 -0.81 -40.62 0.38
C ASP A 34 0.70 -40.88 0.37
N HIS A 35 1.14 -41.75 -0.55
CA HIS A 35 2.54 -42.00 -0.83
C HIS A 35 2.98 -41.11 -1.98
N ILE A 36 4.13 -40.46 -1.81
CA ILE A 36 4.76 -39.68 -2.87
C ILE A 36 5.26 -40.68 -3.92
N ASP A 37 4.64 -40.73 -5.10
CA ASP A 37 5.08 -41.58 -6.21
C ASP A 37 6.19 -40.87 -7.02
N LEU A 38 7.37 -40.75 -6.40
CA LEU A 38 8.55 -40.15 -7.04
C LEU A 38 8.97 -40.94 -8.27
N LYS A 39 8.76 -42.26 -8.29
CA LYS A 39 9.10 -43.11 -9.44
C LYS A 39 8.30 -42.72 -10.69
N SER A 40 6.99 -42.55 -10.55
CA SER A 40 6.13 -42.10 -11.65
C SER A 40 6.53 -40.72 -12.18
N LEU A 41 6.92 -39.79 -11.30
CA LEU A 41 7.46 -38.49 -11.71
C LEU A 41 8.76 -38.65 -12.53
N HIS A 42 9.68 -39.50 -12.09
CA HIS A 42 10.91 -39.79 -12.82
C HIS A 42 10.63 -40.39 -14.20
N ASP A 43 9.72 -41.35 -14.31
CA ASP A 43 9.36 -42.01 -15.56
C ASP A 43 8.74 -41.00 -16.56
N MET A 44 7.87 -40.10 -16.08
CA MET A 44 7.30 -39.03 -16.90
C MET A 44 8.36 -38.04 -17.40
N VAL A 45 9.32 -37.65 -16.57
CA VAL A 45 10.42 -36.75 -16.94
C VAL A 45 11.38 -37.42 -17.93
N GLN A 46 11.72 -38.70 -17.73
CA GLN A 46 12.52 -39.46 -18.70
C GLN A 46 11.84 -39.51 -20.07
N LYS A 47 10.50 -39.64 -20.10
CA LYS A 47 9.75 -39.59 -21.36
C LYS A 47 9.85 -38.23 -22.04
N VAL A 48 9.83 -37.12 -21.29
CA VAL A 48 10.05 -35.76 -21.81
C VAL A 48 11.42 -35.65 -22.46
N GLU A 49 12.47 -36.06 -21.75
CA GLU A 49 13.87 -36.01 -22.22
C GLU A 49 14.09 -36.88 -23.48
N ALA A 50 13.45 -38.06 -23.55
CA ALA A 50 13.58 -38.98 -24.69
C ALA A 50 12.92 -38.47 -25.99
N HIS A 51 11.99 -37.51 -25.90
CA HIS A 51 11.20 -37.01 -27.04
C HIS A 51 11.45 -35.52 -27.34
N GLY A 52 12.65 -35.02 -27.03
CA GLY A 52 13.08 -33.68 -27.45
C GLY A 52 13.17 -33.51 -28.98
N PHE A 53 13.44 -32.29 -29.45
CA PHE A 53 13.41 -31.94 -30.88
C PHE A 53 14.34 -32.81 -31.74
N ARG A 54 15.60 -32.99 -31.32
CA ARG A 54 16.59 -33.80 -32.06
C ARG A 54 16.17 -35.27 -32.16
N CYS A 55 15.66 -35.84 -31.07
CA CYS A 55 15.15 -37.21 -31.05
C CYS A 55 13.90 -37.35 -31.91
N SER A 56 13.06 -36.32 -31.95
CA SER A 56 11.86 -36.30 -32.79
C SER A 56 12.21 -36.32 -34.28
N ILE A 57 13.24 -35.56 -34.69
CA ILE A 57 13.76 -35.63 -36.07
C ILE A 57 14.38 -37.01 -36.36
N ALA A 58 15.22 -37.51 -35.46
CA ALA A 58 15.96 -38.76 -35.69
C ALA A 58 15.06 -40.00 -35.77
N ASN A 59 13.90 -39.99 -35.09
CA ASN A 59 12.98 -41.12 -35.00
C ASN A 59 11.66 -40.89 -35.76
N ASP A 60 11.58 -39.84 -36.61
CA ASP A 60 10.39 -39.48 -37.40
C ASP A 60 9.11 -39.30 -36.54
N PHE A 61 9.27 -38.73 -35.34
CA PHE A 61 8.15 -38.44 -34.46
C PHE A 61 7.39 -37.21 -34.93
N SER A 62 6.06 -37.24 -34.77
CA SER A 62 5.23 -36.10 -35.11
C SER A 62 5.36 -35.01 -34.04
N PHE A 63 5.82 -33.83 -34.45
CA PHE A 63 5.88 -32.65 -33.57
C PHE A 63 4.52 -32.21 -33.01
N LYS A 64 3.42 -32.68 -33.61
CA LYS A 64 2.06 -32.36 -33.16
C LYS A 64 1.58 -33.28 -32.03
N SER A 65 2.02 -34.55 -32.01
CA SER A 65 1.52 -35.58 -31.09
C SER A 65 2.54 -36.02 -30.06
N ASP A 66 3.81 -36.19 -30.44
CA ASP A 66 4.79 -36.98 -29.68
C ASP A 66 5.91 -36.13 -29.06
N TYR A 67 6.06 -34.88 -29.49
CA TYR A 67 7.05 -33.95 -28.95
C TYR A 67 6.93 -33.81 -27.43
N LEU A 68 8.07 -33.93 -26.73
CA LEU A 68 8.17 -33.94 -25.26
C LEU A 68 7.27 -35.00 -24.57
N GLY A 69 7.02 -36.11 -25.27
CA GLY A 69 6.20 -37.22 -24.77
C GLY A 69 4.69 -36.98 -24.91
N GLY A 70 4.30 -35.90 -25.58
CA GLY A 70 2.92 -35.54 -25.88
C GLY A 70 2.20 -34.74 -24.78
N GLN A 71 1.07 -34.12 -25.15
CA GLN A 71 0.28 -33.29 -24.26
C GLN A 71 -0.22 -34.03 -23.02
N GLU A 72 -0.63 -35.29 -23.18
CA GLU A 72 -1.17 -36.08 -22.09
C GLU A 72 -0.12 -36.35 -21.01
N ASN A 73 1.12 -36.65 -21.40
CA ASN A 73 2.24 -36.85 -20.47
C ASN A 73 2.53 -35.57 -19.68
N ILE A 74 2.63 -34.44 -20.37
CA ILE A 74 2.92 -33.14 -19.75
C ILE A 74 1.78 -32.69 -18.82
N SER A 75 0.53 -32.86 -19.23
CA SER A 75 -0.64 -32.57 -18.38
C SER A 75 -0.67 -33.47 -17.14
N SER A 76 -0.33 -34.75 -17.29
CA SER A 76 -0.27 -35.72 -16.18
C SER A 76 0.86 -35.38 -15.21
N LEU A 77 2.03 -35.00 -15.73
CA LEU A 77 3.16 -34.53 -14.94
C LEU A 77 2.80 -33.27 -14.15
N LEU A 78 2.16 -32.28 -14.78
CA LEU A 78 1.69 -31.07 -14.09
C LEU A 78 0.68 -31.40 -12.98
N SER A 79 -0.27 -32.31 -13.24
CA SER A 79 -1.25 -32.73 -12.23
C SER A 79 -0.58 -33.46 -11.06
N ALA A 80 0.38 -34.34 -11.34
CA ALA A 80 1.12 -35.07 -10.31
C ALA A 80 1.95 -34.13 -9.44
N VAL A 81 2.62 -33.15 -10.04
CA VAL A 81 3.40 -32.14 -9.31
C VAL A 81 2.49 -31.23 -8.48
N ARG A 82 1.32 -30.82 -9.00
CA ARG A 82 0.35 -30.04 -8.21
C ARG A 82 -0.22 -30.83 -7.02
N ALA A 83 -0.39 -32.15 -7.16
CA ALA A 83 -0.84 -33.00 -6.06
C ALA A 83 0.14 -33.05 -4.87
N LEU A 84 1.41 -32.66 -5.06
CA LEU A 84 2.40 -32.53 -3.97
C LEU A 84 2.02 -31.46 -2.95
N LYS A 85 1.10 -30.54 -3.28
CA LYS A 85 0.61 -29.47 -2.37
C LYS A 85 -0.40 -29.96 -1.34
N ARG A 86 -0.97 -31.15 -1.52
CA ARG A 86 -1.94 -31.74 -0.58
C ARG A 86 -1.30 -31.88 0.80
N LYS A 87 -2.07 -31.63 1.86
CA LYS A 87 -1.59 -31.53 3.25
C LYS A 87 -0.65 -32.67 3.67
N ASN A 88 -1.06 -33.91 3.46
CA ASN A 88 -0.27 -35.08 3.89
C ASN A 88 0.98 -35.29 3.03
N VAL A 89 0.88 -35.10 1.72
CA VAL A 89 2.00 -35.24 0.78
C VAL A 89 3.05 -34.16 1.06
N PHE A 90 2.62 -32.90 1.23
CA PHE A 90 3.49 -31.78 1.59
C PHE A 90 4.20 -32.04 2.92
N TYR A 91 3.51 -32.55 3.94
CA TYR A 91 4.13 -32.89 5.23
C TYR A 91 5.23 -33.96 5.11
N ASN A 92 4.99 -34.99 4.30
CA ASN A 92 5.98 -36.03 4.04
C ASN A 92 7.24 -35.47 3.37
N ILE A 93 7.09 -34.55 2.39
CA ILE A 93 8.22 -33.88 1.74
C ILE A 93 8.90 -32.90 2.73
N PHE A 94 8.13 -32.18 3.53
CA PHE A 94 8.62 -31.19 4.49
C PHE A 94 9.60 -31.80 5.52
N THR A 95 9.29 -33.02 5.98
CA THR A 95 10.08 -33.76 6.98
C THR A 95 11.17 -34.64 6.36
N ASN A 96 11.07 -35.00 5.08
CA ASN A 96 12.06 -35.85 4.40
C ASN A 96 13.00 -35.03 3.49
N ARG A 97 14.27 -34.90 3.91
CA ARG A 97 15.28 -34.18 3.13
C ARG A 97 15.63 -34.86 1.80
N GLN A 98 15.67 -36.18 1.76
CA GLN A 98 15.96 -36.93 0.53
C GLN A 98 14.90 -36.64 -0.55
N SER A 99 13.61 -36.62 -0.17
CA SER A 99 12.55 -36.27 -1.11
C SER A 99 12.67 -34.82 -1.63
N GLN A 100 13.16 -33.88 -0.81
CA GLN A 100 13.42 -32.50 -1.26
C GLN A 100 14.54 -32.46 -2.30
N ASP A 101 15.64 -33.17 -2.04
CA ASP A 101 16.80 -33.20 -2.94
C ASP A 101 16.45 -33.90 -4.28
N GLU A 102 15.67 -34.99 -4.26
CA GLU A 102 15.18 -35.68 -5.47
C GLU A 102 14.25 -34.78 -6.33
N LEU A 103 13.37 -34.00 -5.69
CA LEU A 103 12.51 -33.05 -6.41
C LEU A 103 13.31 -31.89 -7.03
N ALA A 104 14.36 -31.42 -6.34
CA ALA A 104 15.27 -30.40 -6.87
C ALA A 104 16.04 -30.93 -8.09
N GLU A 105 16.52 -32.18 -8.05
CA GLU A 105 17.19 -32.83 -9.19
C GLU A 105 16.25 -32.96 -10.40
N LEU A 106 14.98 -33.36 -10.17
CA LEU A 106 13.97 -33.42 -11.23
C LEU A 106 13.74 -32.04 -11.86
N SER A 107 13.67 -30.99 -11.04
CA SER A 107 13.50 -29.62 -11.50
C SER A 107 14.65 -29.17 -12.43
N GLU A 108 15.91 -29.41 -12.01
CA GLU A 108 17.10 -29.07 -12.80
C GLU A 108 17.14 -29.80 -14.16
N ARG A 109 16.77 -31.09 -14.17
CA ARG A 109 16.66 -31.89 -15.40
C ARG A 109 15.63 -31.34 -16.38
N ILE A 110 14.45 -30.97 -15.88
CA ILE A 110 13.40 -30.35 -16.70
C ILE A 110 13.87 -29.00 -17.22
N GLN A 111 14.50 -28.17 -16.38
CA GLN A 111 15.01 -26.85 -16.78
C GLN A 111 16.04 -26.95 -17.91
N LYS A 112 16.99 -27.89 -17.82
CA LYS A 112 17.97 -28.15 -18.89
C LYS A 112 17.29 -28.54 -20.21
N THR A 113 16.22 -29.31 -20.14
CA THR A 113 15.41 -29.67 -21.32
C THR A 113 14.70 -28.44 -21.88
N ILE A 114 14.08 -27.60 -21.03
CA ILE A 114 13.44 -26.35 -21.44
C ILE A 114 14.43 -25.44 -22.19
N ASP A 115 15.65 -25.25 -21.67
CA ASP A 115 16.64 -24.36 -22.29
C ASP A 115 17.03 -24.85 -23.68
N THR A 116 17.33 -26.15 -23.77
CA THR A 116 17.68 -26.83 -25.03
C THR A 116 16.57 -26.70 -26.07
N GLU A 117 15.34 -26.99 -25.68
CA GLU A 117 14.18 -27.02 -26.58
C GLU A 117 13.70 -25.60 -26.94
N SER A 118 13.85 -24.63 -26.04
CA SER A 118 13.58 -23.21 -26.32
C SER A 118 14.53 -22.67 -27.38
N GLN A 119 15.82 -23.03 -27.30
CA GLN A 119 16.81 -22.66 -28.31
C GLN A 119 16.46 -23.28 -29.66
N PHE A 120 16.17 -24.58 -29.73
CA PHE A 120 15.79 -25.24 -30.99
C PHE A 120 14.54 -24.62 -31.60
N LEU A 121 13.52 -24.35 -30.79
CA LEU A 121 12.31 -23.71 -31.27
C LEU A 121 12.62 -22.34 -31.88
N SER A 122 13.45 -21.52 -31.22
CA SER A 122 13.86 -20.21 -31.73
C SER A 122 14.60 -20.30 -33.07
N GLU A 123 15.56 -21.21 -33.19
CA GLU A 123 16.38 -21.41 -34.40
C GLU A 123 15.59 -21.94 -35.60
N ASN A 124 14.53 -22.74 -35.36
CA ASN A 124 13.81 -23.46 -36.42
C ASN A 124 12.39 -22.93 -36.68
N MET A 125 11.89 -21.99 -35.87
CA MET A 125 10.49 -21.50 -35.93
C MET A 125 10.03 -21.07 -37.32
N GLY A 126 10.93 -20.44 -38.08
CA GLY A 126 10.66 -19.93 -39.41
C GLY A 126 10.34 -21.02 -40.44
N ASN A 127 10.89 -22.22 -40.24
CA ASN A 127 10.75 -23.36 -41.16
C ASN A 127 9.69 -24.38 -40.69
N LEU A 128 9.19 -24.26 -39.46
CA LEU A 128 8.19 -25.17 -38.90
C LEU A 128 6.77 -24.71 -39.25
N GLU A 129 5.83 -25.65 -39.42
CA GLU A 129 4.42 -25.32 -39.55
C GLU A 129 3.90 -24.53 -38.33
N ALA A 130 2.96 -23.60 -38.56
CA ALA A 130 2.43 -22.75 -37.49
C ALA A 130 1.81 -23.56 -36.33
N GLY A 131 1.04 -24.60 -36.64
CA GLY A 131 0.42 -25.45 -35.61
C GLY A 131 1.44 -26.26 -34.80
N ALA A 132 2.59 -26.63 -35.39
CA ALA A 132 3.66 -27.30 -34.66
C ALA A 132 4.36 -26.33 -33.68
N VAL A 133 4.65 -25.10 -34.13
CA VAL A 133 5.25 -24.07 -33.27
C VAL A 133 4.36 -23.75 -32.07
N ASP A 134 3.05 -23.56 -32.28
CA ASP A 134 2.11 -23.28 -31.18
C ASP A 134 2.08 -24.43 -30.17
N LYS A 135 2.09 -25.68 -30.65
CA LYS A 135 2.09 -26.88 -29.80
C LYS A 135 3.39 -26.99 -29.00
N MET A 136 4.53 -26.87 -29.66
CA MET A 136 5.85 -26.93 -29.01
C MET A 136 6.00 -25.83 -27.96
N SER A 137 5.64 -24.58 -28.31
CA SER A 137 5.70 -23.44 -27.40
C SER A 137 4.81 -23.65 -26.17
N GLY A 138 3.57 -24.12 -26.37
CA GLY A 138 2.65 -24.40 -25.26
C GLY A 138 3.15 -25.50 -24.32
N LEU A 139 3.78 -26.56 -24.85
CA LEU A 139 4.36 -27.62 -24.04
C LEU A 139 5.59 -27.14 -23.24
N ILE A 140 6.47 -26.35 -23.87
CA ILE A 140 7.62 -25.72 -23.17
C ILE A 140 7.13 -24.79 -22.06
N GLU A 141 6.11 -23.96 -22.31
CA GLU A 141 5.54 -23.10 -21.26
C GLU A 141 4.93 -23.91 -20.11
N THR A 142 4.31 -25.05 -20.40
CA THR A 142 3.77 -25.93 -19.34
C THR A 142 4.89 -26.59 -18.52
N LEU A 143 6.00 -26.98 -19.15
CA LEU A 143 7.19 -27.46 -18.44
C LEU A 143 7.78 -26.38 -17.52
N ARG A 144 7.79 -25.10 -17.94
CA ARG A 144 8.22 -23.99 -17.08
C ARG A 144 7.29 -23.81 -15.89
N ASP A 145 5.98 -24.01 -16.05
CA ASP A 145 5.03 -24.01 -14.93
C ASP A 145 5.28 -25.19 -13.96
N ILE A 146 5.71 -26.34 -14.47
CA ILE A 146 6.09 -27.52 -13.66
C ILE A 146 7.34 -27.23 -12.82
N VAL A 147 8.41 -26.72 -13.45
CA VAL A 147 9.65 -26.31 -12.76
C VAL A 147 9.34 -25.28 -11.67
N TRP A 148 8.54 -24.27 -12.01
CA TRP A 148 8.13 -23.25 -11.05
C TRP A 148 7.36 -23.83 -9.85
N CYS A 149 6.45 -24.77 -10.11
CA CYS A 149 5.70 -25.46 -9.05
C CYS A 149 6.66 -26.21 -8.10
N LEU A 150 7.63 -26.95 -8.65
CA LEU A 150 8.64 -27.66 -7.85
C LEU A 150 9.50 -26.69 -7.02
N ASP A 151 10.11 -25.70 -7.66
CA ASP A 151 11.09 -24.83 -7.03
C ASP A 151 10.45 -23.84 -6.04
N TYR A 152 9.37 -23.17 -6.45
CA TYR A 152 8.81 -22.04 -5.70
C TYR A 152 7.57 -22.43 -4.89
N GLU A 153 6.66 -23.21 -5.47
CA GLU A 153 5.38 -23.53 -4.81
C GLU A 153 5.51 -24.72 -3.82
N ILE A 154 6.53 -25.57 -4.00
CA ILE A 154 6.85 -26.68 -3.08
C ILE A 154 8.12 -26.39 -2.28
N LEU A 155 9.30 -26.41 -2.91
CA LEU A 155 10.59 -26.40 -2.19
C LEU A 155 10.84 -25.08 -1.43
N ALA A 156 10.65 -23.93 -2.07
CA ALA A 156 10.79 -22.64 -1.39
C ALA A 156 9.72 -22.43 -0.30
N ASN A 157 8.50 -22.94 -0.51
CA ASN A 157 7.46 -22.88 0.51
C ASN A 157 7.75 -23.76 1.72
N ILE A 158 8.44 -24.91 1.56
CA ILE A 158 8.94 -25.68 2.70
C ILE A 158 9.87 -24.82 3.56
N ILE A 159 10.78 -24.06 2.94
CA ILE A 159 11.70 -23.15 3.64
C ILE A 159 10.91 -22.04 4.35
N LYS A 160 10.02 -21.33 3.62
CA LYS A 160 9.21 -20.26 4.19
C LYS A 160 8.29 -20.74 5.32
N THR A 161 7.76 -21.96 5.24
CA THR A 161 6.97 -22.57 6.32
C THR A 161 7.85 -22.92 7.52
N LYS A 162 9.07 -23.42 7.32
CA LYS A 162 10.05 -23.64 8.41
C LYS A 162 10.40 -22.34 9.12
N GLU A 163 10.57 -21.25 8.38
CA GLU A 163 10.92 -19.93 8.93
C GLU A 163 9.83 -19.32 9.82
N LEU A 164 8.58 -19.77 9.70
CA LEU A 164 7.46 -19.34 10.55
C LEU A 164 7.44 -20.03 11.93
N PHE A 165 8.23 -21.10 12.14
CA PHE A 165 8.38 -21.69 13.46
C PHE A 165 9.30 -20.81 14.34
N GLY A 166 8.88 -20.59 15.58
CA GLY A 166 9.66 -19.84 16.56
C GLY A 166 10.90 -20.59 17.04
N ASN A 167 10.87 -21.93 17.04
CA ASN A 167 12.00 -22.80 17.36
C ASN A 167 12.22 -23.85 16.26
N PRO A 168 13.34 -23.80 15.51
CA PRO A 168 13.62 -24.72 14.41
C PRO A 168 13.99 -26.15 14.84
N ASP A 169 14.28 -26.38 16.13
CA ASP A 169 14.75 -27.69 16.64
C ASP A 169 13.63 -28.61 17.15
N ASN A 170 12.36 -28.19 17.03
CA ASN A 170 11.21 -28.97 17.50
C ASN A 170 10.79 -30.06 16.49
N ASN A 171 10.25 -31.17 17.02
CA ASN A 171 9.61 -32.19 16.21
C ASN A 171 8.33 -31.60 15.56
N PHE A 172 8.32 -31.51 14.22
CA PHE A 172 7.25 -30.86 13.48
C PHE A 172 6.01 -31.76 13.41
N ALA A 173 5.02 -31.49 14.26
CA ALA A 173 3.75 -32.19 14.20
C ALA A 173 2.98 -31.85 12.91
N ALA A 174 2.32 -32.83 12.31
CA ALA A 174 1.65 -32.68 11.01
C ALA A 174 0.58 -31.58 10.99
N PHE A 175 -0.14 -31.40 12.10
CA PHE A 175 -1.17 -30.36 12.22
C PHE A 175 -0.55 -28.95 12.30
N SER A 176 0.58 -28.77 13.02
CA SER A 176 1.30 -27.49 13.08
C SER A 176 1.85 -27.08 11.71
N VAL A 177 2.44 -28.04 10.98
CA VAL A 177 2.92 -27.82 9.60
C VAL A 177 1.75 -27.44 8.69
N SER A 178 0.59 -28.08 8.82
CA SER A 178 -0.59 -27.75 8.04
C SER A 178 -1.10 -26.33 8.29
N VAL A 179 -1.16 -25.88 9.55
CA VAL A 179 -1.56 -24.51 9.91
C VAL A 179 -0.59 -23.49 9.30
N LEU A 180 0.71 -23.70 9.48
CA LEU A 180 1.73 -22.79 8.96
C LEU A 180 1.84 -22.82 7.42
N LYS A 181 1.54 -23.95 6.76
CA LYS A 181 1.39 -24.01 5.29
C LYS A 181 0.27 -23.08 4.84
N LYS A 182 -0.91 -23.18 5.45
CA LYS A 182 -2.08 -22.34 5.08
C LYS A 182 -1.79 -20.86 5.33
N ILE A 183 -1.16 -20.52 6.46
CA ILE A 183 -0.71 -19.15 6.75
C ILE A 183 0.30 -18.69 5.70
N ASN A 184 1.28 -19.51 5.34
CA ASN A 184 2.27 -19.18 4.32
C ASN A 184 1.61 -18.91 2.95
N ALA A 185 0.64 -19.74 2.53
CA ALA A 185 -0.10 -19.54 1.29
C ALA A 185 -0.85 -18.20 1.29
N VAL A 186 -1.50 -17.84 2.41
CA VAL A 186 -2.16 -16.54 2.56
C VAL A 186 -1.13 -15.40 2.56
N LEU A 187 0.01 -15.53 3.23
CA LEU A 187 1.05 -14.50 3.22
C LEU A 187 1.68 -14.30 1.83
N ASN A 188 1.90 -15.37 1.06
CA ASN A 188 2.31 -15.27 -0.34
C ASN A 188 1.23 -14.59 -1.20
N SER A 189 -0.05 -14.86 -0.93
CA SER A 189 -1.18 -14.22 -1.60
C SER A 189 -1.22 -12.71 -1.32
N ILE A 190 -1.07 -12.30 -0.06
CA ILE A 190 -0.98 -10.89 0.33
C ILE A 190 0.24 -10.23 -0.32
N ASP A 191 1.41 -10.89 -0.37
CA ASP A 191 2.62 -10.33 -1.00
C ASP A 191 2.42 -9.99 -2.49
N ARG A 192 1.66 -10.82 -3.21
CA ARG A 192 1.35 -10.59 -4.64
C ARG A 192 0.28 -9.55 -4.87
N LEU A 193 -0.68 -9.45 -3.94
CA LEU A 193 -1.81 -8.52 -4.01
C LEU A 193 -1.50 -7.18 -3.33
N GLU A 194 -0.38 -7.08 -2.62
CA GLU A 194 0.06 -5.86 -1.97
C GLU A 194 0.30 -4.79 -3.04
N VAL A 195 -0.38 -3.65 -2.87
CA VAL A 195 -0.18 -2.46 -3.68
C VAL A 195 0.43 -1.42 -2.75
N ARG A 196 1.68 -1.02 -3.00
CA ARG A 196 2.37 -0.10 -2.09
C ARG A 196 2.02 1.35 -2.30
N GLY A 197 1.95 2.05 -1.18
CA GLY A 197 1.77 3.49 -1.10
C GLY A 197 0.58 3.78 -0.20
N ARG A 198 0.84 4.11 1.07
CA ARG A 198 -0.22 4.43 2.04
C ARG A 198 -1.18 3.26 2.30
N ASP A 199 -0.62 2.10 2.53
CA ASP A 199 -1.33 0.85 2.70
C ASP A 199 -1.17 0.28 4.12
N SER A 200 -2.06 -0.64 4.46
CA SER A 200 -1.99 -1.43 5.69
C SER A 200 -2.34 -2.87 5.38
N ALA A 201 -1.79 -3.81 6.13
CA ALA A 201 -2.08 -5.23 5.98
C ALA A 201 -2.43 -5.84 7.33
N GLY A 202 -3.44 -6.72 7.34
CA GLY A 202 -3.81 -7.44 8.53
C GLY A 202 -4.24 -8.86 8.23
N ILE A 203 -4.03 -9.73 9.21
CA ILE A 203 -4.39 -11.14 9.17
C ILE A 203 -4.97 -11.54 10.52
N SER A 204 -6.11 -12.22 10.49
CA SER A 204 -6.79 -12.78 11.65
C SER A 204 -6.88 -14.30 11.49
N LEU A 205 -6.39 -15.00 12.51
CA LEU A 205 -6.27 -16.45 12.57
C LEU A 205 -7.23 -16.96 13.64
N MET A 206 -8.34 -17.58 13.23
CA MET A 206 -9.39 -18.03 14.16
C MET A 206 -9.37 -19.56 14.28
N PHE A 207 -9.22 -20.02 15.51
CA PHE A 207 -9.21 -21.44 15.89
C PHE A 207 -10.47 -21.76 16.68
N ILE A 208 -11.09 -22.89 16.39
CA ILE A 208 -12.15 -23.48 17.19
C ILE A 208 -11.59 -24.73 17.86
N LEU A 209 -11.40 -24.66 19.18
CA LEU A 209 -10.87 -25.74 20.01
C LEU A 209 -12.00 -26.41 20.78
N GLU A 210 -11.90 -27.73 20.98
CA GLU A 210 -12.73 -28.41 21.96
C GLU A 210 -12.36 -27.95 23.38
N GLU A 211 -13.30 -27.96 24.32
CA GLU A 211 -13.07 -27.56 25.71
C GLU A 211 -11.88 -28.30 26.35
N SER A 212 -11.74 -29.60 26.06
CA SER A 212 -10.64 -30.41 26.58
C SER A 212 -9.26 -29.99 26.07
N GLU A 213 -9.15 -29.53 24.82
CA GLU A 213 -7.90 -29.06 24.22
C GLU A 213 -7.56 -27.66 24.72
N PHE A 214 -8.57 -26.79 24.88
CA PHE A 214 -8.37 -25.45 25.42
C PHE A 214 -7.86 -25.48 26.87
N VAL A 215 -8.35 -26.40 27.71
CA VAL A 215 -7.84 -26.58 29.07
C VAL A 215 -6.34 -26.90 29.07
N LYS A 216 -5.89 -27.85 28.23
CA LYS A 216 -4.47 -28.20 28.10
C LYS A 216 -3.63 -27.03 27.56
N PHE A 217 -4.18 -26.28 26.61
CA PHE A 217 -3.54 -25.06 26.11
C PHE A 217 -3.33 -24.05 27.25
N ASN A 218 -4.37 -23.80 28.05
CA ASN A 218 -4.29 -22.84 29.15
C ASN A 218 -3.30 -23.29 30.24
N GLU A 219 -3.26 -24.58 30.57
CA GLU A 219 -2.24 -25.16 31.47
C GLU A 219 -0.81 -24.93 30.93
N THR A 220 -0.62 -25.11 29.62
CA THR A 220 0.68 -24.89 28.97
C THR A 220 1.09 -23.42 28.97
N ILE A 221 0.14 -22.50 28.75
CA ILE A 221 0.36 -21.05 28.86
C ILE A 221 0.82 -20.65 30.27
N VAL A 222 0.20 -21.21 31.31
CA VAL A 222 0.60 -20.98 32.70
C VAL A 222 1.99 -21.53 32.97
N ASN A 223 2.28 -22.77 32.55
CA ASN A 223 3.59 -23.39 32.72
C ASN A 223 4.73 -22.63 32.02
N ASN A 224 4.42 -21.96 30.91
CA ASN A 224 5.37 -21.13 30.16
C ASN A 224 5.47 -19.68 30.65
N ASN A 225 4.78 -19.30 31.74
CA ASN A 225 4.71 -17.93 32.26
C ASN A 225 4.13 -16.90 31.27
N LEU A 226 3.18 -17.31 30.42
CA LEU A 226 2.54 -16.47 29.39
C LEU A 226 1.12 -16.00 29.77
N ALA A 227 0.64 -16.35 30.97
CA ALA A 227 -0.74 -16.07 31.39
C ALA A 227 -1.04 -14.57 31.49
N ASP A 228 -0.11 -13.77 32.02
CA ASP A 228 -0.26 -12.31 32.12
C ASP A 228 -0.33 -11.66 30.72
N GLU A 229 0.53 -12.12 29.79
CA GLU A 229 0.52 -11.63 28.41
C GLU A 229 -0.79 -11.99 27.70
N LEU A 230 -1.28 -13.23 27.86
CA LEU A 230 -2.56 -13.66 27.29
C LEU A 230 -3.72 -12.80 27.81
N ASN A 231 -3.79 -12.57 29.13
CA ASN A 231 -4.83 -11.75 29.75
C ASN A 231 -4.76 -10.27 29.30
N GLN A 232 -3.55 -9.73 29.17
CA GLN A 232 -3.36 -8.37 28.68
C GLN A 232 -3.83 -8.22 27.22
N ARG A 233 -3.51 -9.20 26.37
CA ARG A 233 -3.87 -9.19 24.94
C ARG A 233 -5.35 -9.48 24.70
N SER A 234 -5.99 -10.28 25.57
CA SER A 234 -7.42 -10.59 25.49
C SER A 234 -8.33 -9.47 25.98
N SER A 235 -7.86 -8.67 26.94
CA SER A 235 -8.63 -7.58 27.57
C SER A 235 -8.62 -6.25 26.80
N GLN A 236 -7.98 -6.20 25.63
CA GLN A 236 -7.94 -4.99 24.81
C GLN A 236 -9.35 -4.58 24.33
N LYS A 237 -9.68 -3.29 24.52
CA LYS A 237 -10.96 -2.69 24.11
C LYS A 237 -11.11 -2.52 22.60
N ILE A 238 -9.99 -2.51 21.86
CA ILE A 238 -9.95 -2.31 20.41
C ILE A 238 -9.04 -3.38 19.80
N LEU A 239 -9.38 -3.89 18.61
CA LEU A 239 -8.58 -4.87 17.90
C LEU A 239 -7.33 -4.25 17.25
N LEU A 240 -6.21 -4.40 17.94
CA LEU A 240 -4.88 -3.96 17.54
C LEU A 240 -4.00 -5.14 17.10
N ASN A 241 -2.78 -4.85 16.66
CA ASN A 241 -1.75 -5.83 16.38
C ASN A 241 -1.45 -6.67 17.64
N LYS A 242 -1.27 -7.97 17.44
CA LYS A 242 -1.21 -9.00 18.51
C LYS A 242 -2.48 -9.13 19.35
N GLY A 243 -3.60 -8.49 18.98
CA GLY A 243 -4.87 -8.64 19.70
C GLY A 243 -5.33 -10.10 19.72
N ILE A 244 -5.84 -10.55 20.88
CA ILE A 244 -6.44 -11.89 21.04
C ILE A 244 -7.92 -11.70 21.38
N SER A 245 -8.80 -12.42 20.69
CA SER A 245 -10.23 -12.50 21.04
C SER A 245 -10.55 -13.92 21.48
N LEU A 246 -11.21 -14.05 22.63
CA LEU A 246 -11.64 -15.32 23.22
C LEU A 246 -13.15 -15.30 23.42
N HIS A 247 -13.83 -16.35 23.00
CA HIS A 247 -15.27 -16.51 23.23
C HIS A 247 -15.65 -17.99 23.35
N ASN A 248 -16.60 -18.29 24.24
CA ASN A 248 -17.15 -19.63 24.39
C ASN A 248 -18.25 -19.82 23.35
N THR A 249 -18.10 -20.82 22.48
CA THR A 249 -19.05 -21.13 21.42
C THR A 249 -19.60 -22.55 21.60
N GLU A 250 -20.76 -22.82 21.00
CA GLU A 250 -21.40 -24.13 21.03
C GLU A 250 -21.57 -24.59 19.58
N ASP A 251 -21.39 -25.89 19.31
CA ASP A 251 -21.70 -26.42 17.98
C ASP A 251 -23.18 -26.80 17.84
N GLY A 252 -23.57 -27.24 16.63
CA GLY A 252 -24.95 -27.66 16.34
C GLY A 252 -25.47 -28.84 17.18
N ASN A 253 -24.58 -29.54 17.90
CA ASN A 253 -24.91 -30.64 18.81
C ASN A 253 -24.93 -30.21 20.29
N GLY A 254 -24.58 -28.95 20.58
CA GLY A 254 -24.50 -28.41 21.94
C GLY A 254 -23.17 -28.67 22.65
N ASP A 255 -22.14 -29.16 21.96
CA ASP A 255 -20.82 -29.37 22.54
C ASP A 255 -20.11 -28.02 22.72
N ARG A 256 -19.50 -27.83 23.90
CA ARG A 256 -18.77 -26.62 24.25
C ARG A 256 -17.43 -26.56 23.53
N ASN A 257 -17.22 -25.48 22.81
CA ASN A 257 -15.99 -25.15 22.10
C ASN A 257 -15.50 -23.77 22.53
N ILE A 258 -14.21 -23.51 22.38
CA ILE A 258 -13.62 -22.20 22.63
C ILE A 258 -13.07 -21.67 21.32
N ALA A 259 -13.52 -20.48 20.97
CA ALA A 259 -12.97 -19.73 19.85
C ALA A 259 -11.84 -18.83 20.33
N LEU A 260 -10.70 -18.93 19.64
CA LEU A 260 -9.53 -18.09 19.87
C LEU A 260 -9.09 -17.48 18.55
N ALA A 261 -9.16 -16.15 18.42
CA ALA A 261 -8.69 -15.42 17.26
C ALA A 261 -7.45 -14.59 17.59
N VAL A 262 -6.34 -14.84 16.90
CA VAL A 262 -5.10 -14.04 16.99
C VAL A 262 -5.02 -13.13 15.78
N THR A 263 -4.81 -11.83 15.99
CA THR A 263 -4.77 -10.83 14.91
C THR A 263 -3.44 -10.10 14.85
N TYR A 264 -2.87 -9.98 13.66
CA TYR A 264 -1.66 -9.20 13.39
C TYR A 264 -1.98 -8.11 12.37
N LYS A 265 -1.47 -6.91 12.61
CA LYS A 265 -1.75 -5.72 11.81
C LYS A 265 -0.50 -4.88 11.65
N VAL A 266 -0.36 -4.26 10.48
CA VAL A 266 0.68 -3.29 10.18
C VAL A 266 0.10 -2.18 9.30
N ALA A 267 0.48 -0.95 9.57
CA ALA A 267 0.14 0.20 8.75
C ALA A 267 1.39 1.07 8.58
N ALA A 268 1.75 1.40 7.35
CA ALA A 268 2.91 2.23 7.05
C ALA A 268 2.55 3.25 5.97
N GLU A 269 2.90 4.52 6.19
CA GLU A 269 2.68 5.57 5.18
C GLU A 269 3.69 5.48 4.03
N VAL A 270 4.91 5.01 4.32
CA VAL A 270 6.02 4.83 3.38
C VAL A 270 6.65 3.46 3.61
N GLY A 271 6.77 2.66 2.54
CA GLY A 271 7.34 1.32 2.59
C GLY A 271 7.66 0.80 1.19
N SER A 272 8.35 -0.33 1.12
CA SER A 272 8.67 -1.08 -0.10
C SER A 272 7.83 -2.36 -0.15
N LEU A 273 7.51 -2.84 -1.35
CA LEU A 273 6.73 -4.08 -1.54
C LEU A 273 7.43 -5.22 -0.79
N GLY A 274 6.67 -5.94 0.04
CA GLY A 274 7.18 -7.01 0.92
C GLY A 274 7.43 -6.60 2.37
N ASP A 275 7.55 -5.31 2.75
CA ASP A 275 7.82 -4.97 4.16
C ASP A 275 6.65 -5.36 5.09
N ASN A 276 5.38 -5.23 4.64
CA ASN A 276 4.24 -5.63 5.47
C ASN A 276 4.27 -7.13 5.73
N ILE A 277 4.55 -7.94 4.70
CA ILE A 277 4.58 -9.40 4.81
C ILE A 277 5.77 -9.82 5.64
N SER A 278 6.92 -9.16 5.48
CA SER A 278 8.09 -9.37 6.34
C SER A 278 7.77 -9.07 7.80
N PHE A 279 7.06 -7.98 8.08
CA PHE A 279 6.58 -7.65 9.42
C PHE A 279 5.61 -8.71 9.95
N LEU A 280 4.58 -9.09 9.19
CA LEU A 280 3.60 -10.10 9.62
C LEU A 280 4.26 -11.46 9.88
N ARG A 281 5.18 -11.91 9.01
CA ARG A 281 5.99 -13.13 9.22
C ARG A 281 6.80 -13.02 10.51
N HIS A 282 7.44 -11.88 10.76
CA HIS A 282 8.19 -11.64 11.98
C HIS A 282 7.30 -11.66 13.23
N GLN A 283 6.11 -11.06 13.20
CA GLN A 283 5.18 -11.09 14.32
C GLN A 283 4.70 -12.52 14.62
N ILE A 284 4.29 -13.27 13.59
CA ILE A 284 3.79 -14.64 13.72
C ILE A 284 4.88 -15.58 14.27
N LYS A 285 6.11 -15.46 13.74
CA LYS A 285 7.26 -16.26 14.18
C LYS A 285 7.57 -16.05 15.66
N ASN A 286 7.54 -14.79 16.11
CA ASN A 286 8.01 -14.40 17.44
C ASN A 286 6.86 -14.24 18.46
N ASP A 287 5.67 -14.78 18.20
CA ASP A 287 4.54 -14.77 19.13
C ASP A 287 4.48 -16.09 19.92
N PRO A 288 4.94 -16.12 21.18
CA PRO A 288 5.02 -17.36 21.96
C PRO A 288 3.66 -17.99 22.27
N ILE A 289 2.60 -17.18 22.37
CA ILE A 289 1.22 -17.67 22.60
C ILE A 289 0.72 -18.38 21.34
N PHE A 290 0.91 -17.76 20.17
CA PHE A 290 0.54 -18.38 18.90
C PHE A 290 1.35 -19.65 18.62
N GLN A 291 2.67 -19.63 18.85
CA GLN A 291 3.54 -20.80 18.68
C GLN A 291 3.12 -21.96 19.60
N THR A 292 2.60 -21.67 20.79
CA THR A 292 2.01 -22.68 21.69
C THR A 292 0.64 -23.15 21.16
N LEU A 293 -0.22 -22.25 20.68
CA LEU A 293 -1.56 -22.58 20.19
C LEU A 293 -1.52 -23.58 19.02
N ILE A 294 -0.59 -23.41 18.08
CA ILE A 294 -0.47 -24.28 16.91
C ILE A 294 0.05 -25.68 17.24
N THR A 295 0.35 -26.00 18.51
CA THR A 295 0.67 -27.35 19.00
C THR A 295 -0.54 -28.10 19.58
N PHE A 296 -1.74 -27.51 19.50
CA PHE A 296 -2.99 -28.16 19.89
C PHE A 296 -3.88 -28.48 18.68
N SER A 297 -4.71 -29.51 18.83
CA SER A 297 -5.66 -29.89 17.79
C SER A 297 -6.84 -28.91 17.76
N HIS A 298 -7.36 -28.62 16.57
CA HIS A 298 -8.50 -27.72 16.36
C HIS A 298 -9.55 -28.40 15.49
N LYS A 299 -10.82 -28.08 15.74
CA LYS A 299 -11.95 -28.55 14.95
C LYS A 299 -12.06 -27.80 13.62
N TYR A 300 -11.93 -26.47 13.67
CA TYR A 300 -11.93 -25.58 12.52
C TYR A 300 -10.83 -24.54 12.62
N PHE A 301 -10.32 -24.11 11.47
CA PHE A 301 -9.33 -23.04 11.36
C PHE A 301 -9.63 -22.17 10.15
N THR A 302 -9.91 -20.89 10.37
CA THR A 302 -10.16 -19.90 9.31
C THR A 302 -9.11 -18.79 9.35
N ILE A 303 -8.73 -18.32 8.17
CA ILE A 303 -7.84 -17.18 7.98
C ILE A 303 -8.62 -16.11 7.25
N SER A 304 -8.65 -14.90 7.81
CA SER A 304 -9.17 -13.71 7.14
C SER A 304 -8.05 -12.68 7.07
N SER A 305 -7.74 -12.20 5.86
CA SER A 305 -6.65 -11.26 5.64
C SER A 305 -7.03 -10.20 4.63
N HIS A 306 -6.37 -9.05 4.72
CA HIS A 306 -6.65 -7.93 3.83
C HIS A 306 -5.44 -7.01 3.70
N THR A 307 -5.22 -6.50 2.49
CA THR A 307 -4.39 -5.33 2.22
C THR A 307 -5.32 -4.16 1.94
N ARG A 308 -5.31 -3.17 2.84
CA ARG A 308 -6.16 -2.00 2.75
C ARG A 308 -5.41 -0.84 2.11
N TRP A 309 -5.97 -0.39 0.99
CA TRP A 309 -5.75 0.93 0.45
C TRP A 309 -6.86 1.85 0.96
N ALA A 310 -6.52 2.85 1.77
CA ALA A 310 -7.54 3.65 2.45
C ALA A 310 -8.34 4.53 1.47
N SER A 311 -9.67 4.36 1.43
CA SER A 311 -10.63 5.26 0.76
C SER A 311 -11.35 6.16 1.76
N VAL A 312 -11.81 5.58 2.89
CA VAL A 312 -12.45 6.26 4.02
C VAL A 312 -11.70 5.92 5.31
N GLY A 313 -11.21 6.95 6.01
CA GLY A 313 -10.50 6.82 7.29
C GLY A 313 -8.98 6.76 7.16
N ALA A 314 -8.26 7.17 8.21
CA ALA A 314 -6.81 7.30 8.21
C ALA A 314 -6.08 5.96 7.97
N ILE A 315 -4.82 6.04 7.54
CA ILE A 315 -3.93 4.87 7.40
C ILE A 315 -3.24 4.67 8.75
N ASN A 316 -3.82 3.81 9.58
CA ASN A 316 -3.27 3.43 10.86
C ASN A 316 -3.72 2.01 11.22
N GLU A 317 -3.14 1.45 12.27
CA GLU A 317 -3.42 0.08 12.72
C GLU A 317 -4.90 -0.14 13.08
N LEU A 318 -5.56 0.86 13.66
CA LEU A 318 -6.96 0.81 14.07
C LEU A 318 -7.93 0.62 12.90
N ASN A 319 -7.65 1.28 11.77
CA ASN A 319 -8.43 1.21 10.56
C ASN A 319 -7.99 0.08 9.63
N CYS A 320 -6.90 -0.63 9.96
CA CYS A 320 -6.46 -1.81 9.22
C CYS A 320 -7.46 -2.95 9.39
N HIS A 321 -7.86 -3.54 8.27
CA HIS A 321 -8.73 -4.72 8.26
C HIS A 321 -7.93 -5.98 8.63
N PRO A 322 -8.54 -7.03 9.22
CA PRO A 322 -9.95 -7.09 9.61
C PRO A 322 -10.31 -6.17 10.78
N VAL A 323 -11.54 -5.65 10.79
CA VAL A 323 -12.12 -4.90 11.93
C VAL A 323 -13.12 -5.77 12.68
N ASP A 324 -13.34 -5.49 13.98
CA ASP A 324 -14.18 -6.28 14.87
C ASP A 324 -15.51 -5.59 15.25
N ASN A 325 -16.32 -6.25 16.08
CA ASN A 325 -17.56 -5.73 16.68
C ASN A 325 -17.37 -5.02 18.05
N LYS A 326 -16.14 -4.85 18.58
CA LYS A 326 -15.94 -4.16 19.88
C LYS A 326 -16.32 -2.67 19.83
N THR A 327 -16.92 -2.15 20.90
CA THR A 327 -17.31 -0.74 21.05
C THR A 327 -16.82 -0.16 22.39
N SER A 328 -16.91 1.15 22.58
CA SER A 328 -16.53 1.81 23.85
C SER A 328 -17.55 1.59 24.98
N GLY A 329 -18.76 1.14 24.65
CA GLY A 329 -19.85 0.87 25.60
C GLY A 329 -19.90 -0.59 26.06
N ASN A 330 -20.56 -0.84 27.19
CA ASN A 330 -20.84 -2.20 27.66
C ASN A 330 -22.13 -2.71 26.98
N ILE A 331 -22.01 -3.55 25.97
CA ILE A 331 -23.17 -4.27 25.41
C ILE A 331 -23.36 -5.56 26.21
N ALA A 332 -24.49 -5.67 26.88
CA ALA A 332 -25.00 -6.94 27.39
C ALA A 332 -25.78 -7.63 26.26
N GLY A 333 -25.22 -8.70 25.67
CA GLY A 333 -25.84 -9.46 24.57
C GLY A 333 -24.99 -10.67 24.15
N LYS A 334 -25.48 -11.49 23.22
CA LYS A 334 -24.68 -12.57 22.59
C LYS A 334 -23.67 -11.94 21.64
N SER A 335 -22.52 -11.51 22.17
CA SER A 335 -21.44 -10.91 21.38
C SER A 335 -20.36 -11.96 21.13
N GLY A 336 -20.41 -12.58 19.96
CA GLY A 336 -19.31 -13.44 19.47
C GLY A 336 -18.20 -12.60 18.82
N ILE A 337 -17.18 -13.28 18.32
CA ILE A 337 -16.09 -12.71 17.54
C ILE A 337 -16.59 -12.54 16.10
N ILE A 338 -16.73 -11.30 15.63
CA ILE A 338 -17.08 -11.00 14.23
C ILE A 338 -15.96 -10.16 13.62
N HIS A 339 -15.14 -10.76 12.74
CA HIS A 339 -14.07 -10.05 12.04
C HIS A 339 -14.41 -9.91 10.57
N VAL A 340 -14.31 -8.67 10.05
CA VAL A 340 -14.76 -8.33 8.69
C VAL A 340 -13.67 -7.60 7.91
N CYS A 341 -13.59 -7.91 6.62
CA CYS A 341 -12.84 -7.17 5.61
C CYS A 341 -13.80 -6.61 4.54
N LEU A 342 -13.47 -5.42 4.04
CA LEU A 342 -14.21 -4.75 2.96
C LEU A 342 -13.25 -4.35 1.84
N ASN A 343 -13.64 -4.67 0.61
CA ASN A 343 -13.20 -4.00 -0.61
C ASN A 343 -14.37 -3.15 -1.13
N GLY A 344 -14.10 -1.88 -1.45
CA GLY A 344 -15.13 -0.90 -1.82
C GLY A 344 -15.48 0.04 -0.67
N ASP A 345 -16.60 0.75 -0.82
CA ASP A 345 -17.06 1.78 0.11
C ASP A 345 -18.51 1.50 0.52
N ILE A 346 -18.86 1.78 1.78
CA ILE A 346 -20.25 1.80 2.25
C ILE A 346 -20.76 3.25 2.25
N ASP A 347 -21.45 3.65 1.17
CA ASP A 347 -21.82 5.05 0.91
C ASP A 347 -22.69 5.67 2.00
N ASN A 348 -23.50 4.86 2.70
CA ASN A 348 -24.40 5.29 3.76
C ASN A 348 -23.88 5.01 5.18
N TYR A 349 -22.57 4.81 5.37
CA TYR A 349 -22.00 4.46 6.68
C TYR A 349 -22.26 5.53 7.77
N GLN A 350 -22.30 6.82 7.41
CA GLN A 350 -22.54 7.89 8.40
C GLN A 350 -23.95 7.82 8.99
N ASP A 351 -24.96 7.55 8.16
CA ASP A 351 -26.34 7.38 8.60
C ASP A 351 -26.49 6.15 9.49
N LEU A 352 -25.82 5.05 9.12
CA LEU A 352 -25.82 3.80 9.89
C LEU A 352 -25.09 3.99 11.24
N LYS A 353 -23.94 4.65 11.24
CA LYS A 353 -23.18 5.00 12.46
C LYS A 353 -24.04 5.81 13.41
N LYS A 354 -24.68 6.89 12.92
CA LYS A 354 -25.54 7.74 13.74
C LYS A 354 -26.67 6.93 14.40
N LYS A 355 -27.38 6.09 13.62
CA LYS A 355 -28.45 5.22 14.15
C LYS A 355 -27.96 4.18 15.16
N TYR A 356 -26.73 3.69 14.99
CA TYR A 356 -26.14 2.75 15.93
C TYR A 356 -25.83 3.44 17.26
N GLU A 357 -25.20 4.63 17.21
CA GLU A 357 -24.80 5.43 18.38
C GLU A 357 -25.99 6.01 19.17
N GLU A 358 -27.15 6.21 18.53
CA GLU A 358 -28.41 6.57 19.20
C GLU A 358 -28.83 5.57 20.29
N ASN A 359 -28.36 4.32 20.24
CA ASN A 359 -28.66 3.29 21.24
C ASN A 359 -27.68 3.28 22.43
N GLY A 360 -26.80 4.28 22.55
CA GLY A 360 -25.87 4.43 23.69
C GLY A 360 -24.52 3.74 23.54
N ASN A 361 -24.27 3.05 22.41
CA ASN A 361 -22.98 2.43 22.11
C ASN A 361 -22.15 3.34 21.21
N LEU A 362 -20.96 3.75 21.66
CA LEU A 362 -20.10 4.65 20.91
C LEU A 362 -19.01 3.89 20.16
N ILE A 363 -18.82 4.22 18.88
CA ILE A 363 -17.65 3.78 18.13
C ILE A 363 -16.45 4.63 18.57
N PRO A 364 -15.30 4.03 18.93
CA PRO A 364 -14.10 4.79 19.26
C PRO A 364 -13.76 5.83 18.19
N GLU A 365 -13.51 7.08 18.59
CA GLU A 365 -13.29 8.19 17.64
C GLU A 365 -12.09 7.97 16.70
N ASP A 366 -11.08 7.24 17.16
CA ASP A 366 -9.87 6.94 16.39
C ASP A 366 -10.12 5.93 15.22
N ILE A 367 -11.25 5.20 15.27
CA ILE A 367 -11.70 4.33 14.19
C ILE A 367 -12.58 5.14 13.25
N THR A 368 -12.02 5.47 12.09
CA THR A 368 -12.60 6.37 11.08
C THR A 368 -13.00 5.66 9.80
N THR A 369 -12.74 4.36 9.67
CA THR A 369 -13.18 3.54 8.53
C THR A 369 -14.67 3.22 8.58
N ASP A 370 -15.29 3.29 7.41
CA ASP A 370 -16.67 2.85 7.15
C ASP A 370 -16.87 1.35 7.46
N THR A 371 -15.88 0.50 7.21
CA THR A 371 -15.92 -0.96 7.46
C THR A 371 -16.37 -1.32 8.86
N LYS A 372 -16.08 -0.49 9.87
CA LYS A 372 -16.44 -0.73 11.28
C LYS A 372 -17.96 -0.91 11.47
N ILE A 373 -18.79 -0.33 10.61
CA ILE A 373 -20.24 -0.46 10.71
C ILE A 373 -20.74 -1.87 10.36
N ILE A 374 -19.98 -2.63 9.55
CA ILE A 374 -20.41 -3.95 9.06
C ILE A 374 -20.58 -4.96 10.19
N PRO A 375 -19.55 -5.26 11.02
CA PRO A 375 -19.71 -6.21 12.12
C PRO A 375 -20.76 -5.74 13.15
N LEU A 376 -20.90 -4.44 13.36
CA LEU A 376 -21.89 -3.86 14.28
C LEU A 376 -23.34 -4.03 13.78
N GLN A 377 -23.56 -3.87 12.47
CA GLN A 377 -24.87 -4.06 11.86
C GLN A 377 -25.28 -5.54 11.83
N ILE A 378 -24.32 -6.46 11.68
CA ILE A 378 -24.53 -7.91 11.79
C ILE A 378 -24.89 -8.28 13.24
N GLU A 379 -24.09 -7.82 14.20
CA GLU A 379 -24.36 -8.04 15.63
C GLU A 379 -25.73 -7.51 16.06
N LYS A 380 -26.15 -6.34 15.54
CA LYS A 380 -27.50 -5.81 15.76
C LYS A 380 -28.59 -6.79 15.36
N TYR A 381 -28.49 -7.47 14.21
CA TYR A 381 -29.49 -8.46 13.79
C TYR A 381 -29.41 -9.75 14.61
N ILE A 382 -28.20 -10.18 15.02
CA ILE A 382 -28.05 -11.32 15.94
C ILE A 382 -28.77 -11.04 17.27
N ASN A 383 -28.60 -9.83 17.81
CA ASN A 383 -29.29 -9.40 19.04
C ASN A 383 -30.81 -9.26 18.88
N GLN A 384 -31.33 -9.20 17.64
CA GLN A 384 -32.77 -9.26 17.34
C GLN A 384 -33.30 -10.71 17.24
N GLY A 385 -32.44 -11.72 17.42
CA GLY A 385 -32.81 -13.13 17.42
C GLY A 385 -32.68 -13.83 16.06
N PHE A 386 -32.09 -13.19 15.05
CA PHE A 386 -31.78 -13.85 13.78
C PHE A 386 -30.55 -14.75 13.92
N ASP A 387 -30.52 -15.87 13.18
CA ASP A 387 -29.30 -16.66 13.04
C ASP A 387 -28.22 -15.88 12.27
N VAL A 388 -26.97 -16.35 12.33
CA VAL A 388 -25.82 -15.65 11.75
C VAL A 388 -25.93 -15.48 10.23
N GLU A 389 -26.46 -16.49 9.52
CA GLU A 389 -26.60 -16.42 8.06
C GLU A 389 -27.60 -15.35 7.67
N GLU A 390 -28.73 -15.30 8.38
CA GLU A 390 -29.77 -14.31 8.15
C GLU A 390 -29.36 -12.92 8.61
N ALA A 391 -28.67 -12.80 9.74
CA ALA A 391 -28.13 -11.53 10.23
C ALA A 391 -27.12 -10.93 9.25
N PHE A 392 -26.24 -11.76 8.68
CA PHE A 392 -25.32 -11.33 7.63
C PHE A 392 -26.08 -10.84 6.38
N ARG A 393 -27.07 -11.61 5.91
CA ARG A 393 -27.89 -11.23 4.74
C ARG A 393 -28.65 -9.92 4.96
N LEU A 394 -29.25 -9.74 6.13
CA LEU A 394 -29.97 -8.51 6.47
C LEU A 394 -29.01 -7.31 6.55
N ALA A 395 -27.84 -7.48 7.17
CA ALA A 395 -26.84 -6.42 7.25
C ALA A 395 -26.35 -5.97 5.86
N VAL A 396 -26.05 -6.90 4.94
CA VAL A 396 -25.60 -6.50 3.59
C VAL A 396 -26.68 -5.82 2.76
N ASN A 397 -27.97 -6.02 3.08
CA ASN A 397 -29.07 -5.27 2.45
C ASN A 397 -29.15 -3.81 2.91
N ASP A 398 -28.64 -3.48 4.10
CA ASP A 398 -28.63 -2.10 4.61
C ASP A 398 -27.58 -1.23 3.91
N PHE A 399 -26.59 -1.85 3.26
CA PHE A 399 -25.46 -1.14 2.66
C PHE A 399 -25.75 -0.63 1.26
N LYS A 400 -25.43 0.65 1.03
CA LYS A 400 -25.43 1.31 -0.29
C LYS A 400 -24.00 1.43 -0.82
N GLY A 401 -23.87 1.47 -2.14
CA GLY A 401 -22.58 1.50 -2.82
C GLY A 401 -22.16 0.15 -3.40
N SER A 402 -20.94 0.10 -3.94
CA SER A 402 -20.34 -1.14 -4.46
C SER A 402 -19.36 -1.70 -3.44
N HIS A 403 -19.58 -2.94 -3.04
CA HIS A 403 -18.82 -3.58 -1.97
C HIS A 403 -18.60 -5.07 -2.23
N ALA A 404 -17.48 -5.57 -1.72
CA ALA A 404 -17.11 -6.96 -1.58
C ALA A 404 -16.70 -7.19 -0.12
N ILE A 405 -17.48 -7.99 0.61
CA ILE A 405 -17.35 -8.20 2.06
C ILE A 405 -16.95 -9.64 2.32
N ALA A 406 -15.97 -9.83 3.20
CA ALA A 406 -15.58 -11.13 3.74
C ALA A 406 -15.70 -11.12 5.26
N MET A 407 -16.31 -12.16 5.84
CA MET A 407 -16.49 -12.30 7.28
C MET A 407 -16.19 -13.74 7.72
N HIS A 408 -15.45 -13.86 8.83
CA HIS A 408 -15.41 -15.08 9.63
C HIS A 408 -15.83 -14.79 11.08
N THR A 409 -16.48 -15.76 11.70
CA THR A 409 -17.05 -15.62 13.04
C THR A 409 -17.15 -16.98 13.73
N ASP A 410 -17.01 -16.99 15.05
CA ASP A 410 -17.19 -18.17 15.88
C ASP A 410 -18.67 -18.50 16.17
N LEU A 411 -19.59 -17.60 15.83
CA LEU A 411 -21.04 -17.84 15.96
C LEU A 411 -21.56 -18.81 14.91
N ALA A 412 -20.76 -19.08 13.87
CA ALA A 412 -20.99 -20.11 12.88
C ALA A 412 -19.67 -20.86 12.60
N PRO A 413 -19.19 -21.70 13.56
CA PRO A 413 -17.90 -22.36 13.47
C PRO A 413 -17.71 -23.11 12.15
N GLY A 414 -16.54 -22.95 11.51
CA GLY A 414 -16.21 -23.62 10.25
C GLY A 414 -16.83 -23.00 9.00
N LYS A 415 -17.59 -21.89 9.12
CA LYS A 415 -18.15 -21.16 7.98
C LYS A 415 -17.42 -19.86 7.67
N PHE A 416 -17.32 -19.53 6.38
CA PHE A 416 -16.76 -18.27 5.88
C PHE A 416 -17.79 -17.60 4.97
N PHE A 417 -18.06 -16.31 5.20
CA PHE A 417 -19.15 -15.58 4.56
C PHE A 417 -18.60 -14.54 3.58
N LEU A 418 -19.17 -14.51 2.38
CA LEU A 418 -18.82 -13.59 1.31
C LEU A 418 -20.08 -12.91 0.79
N ALA A 419 -19.98 -11.62 0.50
CA ALA A 419 -21.04 -10.88 -0.18
C ALA A 419 -20.46 -9.89 -1.20
N GLN A 420 -21.07 -9.80 -2.39
CA GLN A 420 -20.68 -8.82 -3.41
C GLN A 420 -21.92 -8.15 -4.01
N LYS A 421 -21.86 -6.82 -4.14
CA LYS A 421 -22.85 -6.02 -4.87
C LYS A 421 -22.16 -4.90 -5.67
N GLY A 422 -22.63 -4.71 -6.91
CA GLY A 422 -22.09 -3.73 -7.84
C GLY A 422 -20.87 -4.21 -8.62
N SER A 423 -20.28 -3.24 -9.31
CA SER A 423 -19.41 -3.40 -10.47
C SER A 423 -17.92 -3.15 -10.17
N GLY A 424 -17.64 -2.34 -9.15
CA GLY A 424 -16.29 -1.84 -8.88
C GLY A 424 -15.40 -2.82 -8.12
N GLN A 425 -15.95 -3.90 -7.57
CA GLN A 425 -15.26 -4.86 -6.71
C GLN A 425 -15.60 -6.28 -7.13
N ALA A 426 -14.67 -7.21 -6.97
CA ALA A 426 -14.84 -8.61 -7.33
C ALA A 426 -14.48 -9.54 -6.17
N ILE A 427 -15.16 -10.67 -6.10
CA ILE A 427 -14.81 -11.82 -5.29
C ILE A 427 -14.76 -13.06 -6.19
N PHE A 428 -13.67 -13.80 -6.05
CA PHE A 428 -13.44 -15.09 -6.66
C PHE A 428 -13.25 -16.11 -5.53
N VAL A 429 -13.75 -17.33 -5.72
CA VAL A 429 -13.55 -18.44 -4.78
C VAL A 429 -12.70 -19.49 -5.46
N GLY A 430 -11.41 -19.55 -5.11
CA GLY A 430 -10.52 -20.62 -5.54
C GLY A 430 -10.97 -21.96 -4.95
N LEU A 431 -11.07 -22.98 -5.81
CA LEU A 431 -11.50 -24.33 -5.45
C LEU A 431 -10.27 -25.25 -5.43
N SER A 432 -9.77 -25.58 -4.25
CA SER A 432 -8.79 -26.66 -4.08
C SER A 432 -9.51 -27.93 -3.58
N GLU A 433 -8.80 -29.06 -3.54
CA GLU A 433 -9.39 -30.32 -3.06
C GLU A 433 -9.68 -30.30 -1.54
N GLU A 434 -8.89 -29.54 -0.77
CA GLU A 434 -8.94 -29.55 0.71
C GLU A 434 -9.48 -28.24 1.29
N ASP A 435 -9.42 -27.14 0.54
CA ASP A 435 -9.67 -25.77 1.04
C ASP A 435 -10.38 -24.88 0.01
N TYR A 436 -11.09 -23.86 0.51
CA TYR A 436 -11.58 -22.74 -0.28
C TYR A 436 -10.70 -21.51 -0.08
N LEU A 437 -10.35 -20.83 -1.17
CA LEU A 437 -9.49 -19.64 -1.15
C LEU A 437 -10.23 -18.44 -1.76
N PRO A 438 -11.07 -17.73 -0.99
CA PRO A 438 -11.70 -16.51 -1.47
C PRO A 438 -10.67 -15.37 -1.59
N ALA A 439 -10.66 -14.70 -2.73
CA ALA A 439 -9.78 -13.56 -2.99
C ALA A 439 -10.47 -12.54 -3.91
N SER A 440 -9.99 -11.29 -3.90
CA SER A 440 -10.53 -10.26 -4.79
C SER A 440 -10.07 -10.38 -6.24
N GLU A 441 -9.00 -11.14 -6.48
CA GLU A 441 -8.46 -11.45 -7.80
C GLU A 441 -7.98 -12.89 -7.87
N VAL A 442 -7.89 -13.42 -9.10
CA VAL A 442 -7.41 -14.80 -9.33
C VAL A 442 -6.00 -15.02 -8.79
N TYR A 443 -5.18 -13.96 -8.76
CA TYR A 443 -3.81 -13.98 -8.23
C TYR A 443 -3.73 -14.44 -6.78
N GLY A 444 -4.79 -14.24 -6.01
CA GLY A 444 -4.81 -14.59 -4.59
C GLY A 444 -4.87 -16.10 -4.30
N PHE A 445 -5.15 -16.94 -5.30
CA PHE A 445 -5.25 -18.39 -5.14
C PHE A 445 -4.58 -19.22 -6.25
N VAL A 446 -4.08 -18.61 -7.33
CA VAL A 446 -3.46 -19.34 -8.47
C VAL A 446 -2.27 -20.21 -8.09
N GLU A 447 -1.61 -19.92 -6.96
CA GLU A 447 -0.55 -20.78 -6.39
C GLU A 447 -1.12 -22.10 -5.86
N GLU A 448 -2.35 -22.14 -5.35
CA GLU A 448 -2.94 -23.38 -4.81
C GLU A 448 -3.83 -24.07 -5.85
N THR A 449 -4.57 -23.32 -6.68
CA THR A 449 -5.51 -23.90 -7.66
C THR A 449 -5.78 -22.98 -8.87
N PRO A 450 -5.94 -23.54 -10.08
CA PRO A 450 -6.42 -22.78 -11.24
C PRO A 450 -7.96 -22.70 -11.33
N ALA A 451 -8.70 -23.52 -10.55
CA ALA A 451 -10.15 -23.64 -10.63
C ALA A 451 -10.83 -22.64 -9.69
N TYR A 452 -11.87 -21.94 -10.16
CA TYR A 452 -12.55 -20.93 -9.36
C TYR A 452 -14.00 -20.69 -9.74
N LEU A 453 -14.75 -20.12 -8.80
CA LEU A 453 -16.05 -19.48 -9.04
C LEU A 453 -15.88 -17.95 -8.98
N LYS A 454 -16.68 -17.22 -9.77
CA LYS A 454 -16.72 -15.74 -9.74
C LYS A 454 -18.09 -15.29 -9.27
N LEU A 455 -18.14 -14.43 -8.25
CA LEU A 455 -19.38 -13.76 -7.86
C LEU A 455 -19.72 -12.67 -8.88
N ASP A 456 -21.01 -12.52 -9.17
CA ASP A 456 -21.56 -11.52 -10.08
C ASP A 456 -22.44 -10.55 -9.27
N GLY A 457 -21.81 -9.49 -8.77
CA GLY A 457 -22.47 -8.43 -8.03
C GLY A 457 -23.32 -7.48 -8.90
N GLU A 458 -23.16 -7.50 -10.23
CA GLU A 458 -23.87 -6.60 -11.14
C GLU A 458 -25.19 -7.20 -11.65
N LYS A 459 -25.22 -8.52 -11.85
CA LYS A 459 -26.38 -9.21 -12.43
C LYS A 459 -27.64 -9.01 -11.60
N THR A 460 -28.62 -8.37 -12.23
CA THR A 460 -29.98 -8.25 -11.71
C THR A 460 -30.80 -9.46 -12.14
N VAL A 461 -31.46 -10.12 -11.19
CA VAL A 461 -32.39 -11.23 -11.46
C VAL A 461 -33.78 -10.94 -10.90
N LYS A 462 -34.78 -11.67 -11.39
CA LYS A 462 -36.15 -11.59 -10.85
C LYS A 462 -36.24 -12.44 -9.59
N GLY A 463 -36.33 -11.80 -8.43
CA GLY A 463 -36.56 -12.46 -7.15
C GLY A 463 -38.06 -12.68 -6.84
N PRO A 464 -38.39 -13.29 -5.69
CA PRO A 464 -39.76 -13.60 -5.28
C PRO A 464 -40.68 -12.37 -5.18
N GLN A 465 -40.14 -11.22 -4.78
CA GLN A 465 -40.92 -9.99 -4.55
C GLN A 465 -40.62 -8.87 -5.55
N SER A 466 -39.38 -8.76 -6.02
CA SER A 466 -38.94 -7.72 -6.95
C SER A 466 -37.64 -8.14 -7.65
N GLN A 467 -37.09 -7.26 -8.50
CA GLN A 467 -35.73 -7.45 -9.00
C GLN A 467 -34.73 -7.36 -7.85
N THR A 468 -33.80 -8.30 -7.80
CA THR A 468 -32.77 -8.41 -6.78
C THR A 468 -31.38 -8.37 -7.42
N GLN A 469 -30.41 -7.89 -6.65
CA GLN A 469 -29.01 -7.74 -7.04
C GLN A 469 -28.13 -8.01 -5.83
N GLY A 470 -26.93 -8.52 -6.08
CA GLY A 470 -25.96 -8.86 -5.05
C GLY A 470 -26.03 -10.34 -4.70
N GLN A 471 -24.86 -10.95 -4.53
CA GLN A 471 -24.71 -12.39 -4.28
C GLN A 471 -24.00 -12.63 -2.95
N ILE A 472 -24.41 -13.68 -2.25
CA ILE A 472 -23.84 -14.17 -1.00
C ILE A 472 -23.39 -15.60 -1.20
N PHE A 473 -22.15 -15.90 -0.81
CA PHE A 473 -21.59 -17.26 -0.79
C PHE A 473 -21.18 -17.58 0.64
N ILE A 474 -21.62 -18.72 1.16
CA ILE A 474 -21.24 -19.24 2.48
C ILE A 474 -20.48 -20.54 2.25
N LEU A 475 -19.22 -20.57 2.66
CA LEU A 475 -18.30 -21.69 2.49
C LEU A 475 -18.20 -22.47 3.80
N THR A 476 -18.31 -23.80 3.78
CA THR A 476 -18.19 -24.65 4.98
C THR A 476 -16.97 -25.57 4.94
N GLN A 477 -16.35 -25.80 6.09
CA GLN A 477 -15.27 -26.79 6.27
C GLN A 477 -15.79 -28.21 6.55
N GLU A 478 -17.11 -28.40 6.64
CA GLU A 478 -17.71 -29.71 6.93
C GLU A 478 -17.61 -30.71 5.77
N THR A 479 -17.37 -30.22 4.55
CA THR A 479 -17.13 -31.02 3.35
C THR A 479 -15.71 -30.81 2.84
N SER A 480 -15.19 -31.77 2.07
CA SER A 480 -14.01 -31.52 1.24
C SER A 480 -14.30 -30.42 0.21
N GLY A 481 -13.25 -29.80 -0.35
CA GLY A 481 -13.41 -28.73 -1.35
C GLY A 481 -14.25 -29.17 -2.56
N GLY A 482 -14.81 -28.19 -3.27
CA GLY A 482 -15.74 -28.42 -4.39
C GLY A 482 -17.05 -27.63 -4.25
N LEU A 483 -18.10 -27.99 -4.98
CA LEU A 483 -19.36 -27.23 -4.95
C LEU A 483 -20.24 -27.55 -3.74
N ASP A 484 -20.15 -28.76 -3.20
CA ASP A 484 -21.04 -29.26 -2.14
C ASP A 484 -20.94 -28.46 -0.82
N GLY A 485 -19.77 -27.87 -0.55
CA GLY A 485 -19.52 -27.01 0.61
C GLY A 485 -19.88 -25.54 0.42
N ILE A 486 -20.56 -25.18 -0.68
CA ILE A 486 -20.91 -23.79 -1.01
C ILE A 486 -22.42 -23.62 -1.02
N LYS A 487 -22.92 -22.75 -0.13
CA LYS A 487 -24.29 -22.25 -0.19
C LYS A 487 -24.31 -20.87 -0.84
N ALA A 488 -24.95 -20.74 -1.99
CA ALA A 488 -25.03 -19.49 -2.75
C ALA A 488 -26.47 -18.96 -2.87
N MET A 489 -26.64 -17.64 -2.73
CA MET A 489 -27.94 -16.97 -2.82
C MET A 489 -27.81 -15.50 -3.22
N TYR A 490 -28.92 -14.89 -3.65
CA TYR A 490 -29.03 -13.44 -3.79
C TYR A 490 -29.40 -12.77 -2.46
N TYR A 491 -29.24 -11.46 -2.37
CA TYR A 491 -29.51 -10.68 -1.15
C TYR A 491 -30.94 -10.81 -0.62
N ASP A 492 -31.91 -11.21 -1.45
CA ASP A 492 -33.32 -11.44 -1.08
C ASP A 492 -33.65 -12.90 -0.72
N LYS A 493 -32.63 -13.75 -0.55
CA LYS A 493 -32.71 -15.22 -0.34
C LYS A 493 -33.04 -16.06 -1.57
N THR A 494 -33.12 -15.48 -2.77
CA THR A 494 -33.27 -16.30 -3.98
C THR A 494 -32.09 -17.28 -4.08
N PRO A 495 -32.29 -18.61 -4.12
CA PRO A 495 -31.18 -19.56 -4.24
C PRO A 495 -30.43 -19.38 -5.56
N LEU A 496 -29.11 -19.56 -5.52
CA LEU A 496 -28.26 -19.64 -6.71
C LEU A 496 -27.73 -21.07 -6.82
N GLU A 497 -28.23 -21.83 -7.80
CA GLU A 497 -27.73 -23.17 -8.08
C GLU A 497 -26.39 -23.09 -8.82
N LEU A 498 -25.36 -23.74 -8.27
CA LEU A 498 -24.03 -23.83 -8.86
C LEU A 498 -23.83 -25.24 -9.43
N GLY A 499 -23.33 -25.31 -10.67
CA GLY A 499 -22.99 -26.56 -11.35
C GLY A 499 -21.57 -26.56 -11.91
N ALA A 500 -21.16 -27.68 -12.50
CA ALA A 500 -19.83 -27.85 -13.07
C ALA A 500 -19.48 -26.79 -14.14
N ASN A 501 -20.49 -26.28 -14.86
CA ASN A 501 -20.31 -25.24 -15.88
C ASN A 501 -20.01 -23.85 -15.31
N ASP A 502 -20.26 -23.63 -14.02
CA ASP A 502 -19.91 -22.37 -13.35
C ASP A 502 -18.45 -22.32 -12.92
N ILE A 503 -17.77 -23.48 -12.85
CA ILE A 503 -16.35 -23.58 -12.54
C ILE A 503 -15.54 -23.07 -13.73
N LYS A 504 -14.77 -22.01 -13.49
CA LYS A 504 -13.85 -21.43 -14.46
C LYS A 504 -12.43 -21.87 -14.14
N HIS A 505 -11.59 -21.87 -15.17
CA HIS A 505 -10.16 -22.17 -15.04
C HIS A 505 -9.34 -21.01 -15.59
N THR A 506 -8.37 -20.54 -14.79
CA THR A 506 -7.42 -19.52 -15.24
C THR A 506 -6.18 -20.16 -15.84
N TYR A 507 -5.67 -19.58 -16.92
CA TYR A 507 -4.37 -19.92 -17.50
C TYR A 507 -3.20 -19.18 -16.83
N ILE A 508 -3.51 -18.21 -15.97
CA ILE A 508 -2.52 -17.44 -15.21
C ILE A 508 -1.99 -18.34 -14.09
N THR A 509 -0.69 -18.39 -13.93
CA THR A 509 0.00 -19.13 -12.87
C THR A 509 0.72 -18.17 -11.93
N SER A 510 1.17 -18.63 -10.77
CA SER A 510 1.94 -17.78 -9.85
C SER A 510 3.27 -17.30 -10.49
N ARG A 511 3.85 -18.06 -11.42
CA ARG A 511 5.03 -17.67 -12.24
C ARG A 511 4.81 -16.37 -13.02
N ASP A 512 3.60 -16.19 -13.55
CA ASP A 512 3.28 -15.07 -14.44
C ASP A 512 3.16 -13.73 -13.68
N ILE A 513 2.90 -13.80 -12.36
CA ILE A 513 2.61 -12.65 -11.50
C ILE A 513 3.64 -12.42 -10.38
N ASP A 514 4.70 -13.23 -10.34
CA ASP A 514 5.75 -13.11 -9.33
C ASP A 514 6.66 -11.91 -9.60
N ARG A 515 7.07 -11.19 -8.54
CA ARG A 515 7.98 -10.05 -8.64
C ARG A 515 9.44 -10.48 -8.85
N GLN A 516 9.76 -11.75 -8.60
CA GLN A 516 11.10 -12.32 -8.62
C GLN A 516 12.05 -11.51 -7.71
N GLY A 517 13.31 -11.36 -8.09
CA GLY A 517 14.30 -10.57 -7.36
C GLY A 517 14.22 -9.05 -7.57
N TYR A 518 13.18 -8.53 -8.22
CA TYR A 518 13.09 -7.10 -8.51
C TYR A 518 12.50 -6.31 -7.34
N PRO A 519 12.97 -5.08 -7.08
CA PRO A 519 12.38 -4.22 -6.05
C PRO A 519 10.96 -3.75 -6.43
N HIS A 520 10.68 -3.63 -7.72
CA HIS A 520 9.42 -3.09 -8.27
C HIS A 520 8.99 -3.90 -9.52
N TYR A 521 7.68 -4.13 -9.69
CA TYR A 521 7.13 -4.76 -10.90
C TYR A 521 7.42 -3.93 -12.16
N PHE A 522 7.35 -2.60 -12.08
CA PHE A 522 7.64 -1.70 -13.20
C PHE A 522 9.03 -1.96 -13.80
N LEU A 523 10.04 -2.15 -12.93
CA LEU A 523 11.40 -2.44 -13.38
C LEU A 523 11.54 -3.85 -13.95
N LYS A 524 10.89 -4.85 -13.33
CA LYS A 524 10.83 -6.21 -13.86
C LYS A 524 10.28 -6.20 -15.29
N GLU A 525 9.15 -5.54 -15.49
CA GLU A 525 8.43 -5.53 -16.76
C GLU A 525 9.17 -4.76 -17.86
N ILE A 526 9.86 -3.66 -17.53
CA ILE A 526 10.82 -3.02 -18.44
C ILE A 526 11.92 -3.99 -18.86
N SER A 527 12.48 -4.74 -17.89
CA SER A 527 13.57 -5.69 -18.14
C SER A 527 13.10 -6.90 -18.96
N GLU A 528 11.84 -7.30 -18.82
CA GLU A 528 11.19 -8.39 -19.57
C GLU A 528 10.67 -7.96 -20.96
N SER A 529 10.62 -6.66 -21.24
CA SER A 529 10.07 -6.11 -22.50
C SER A 529 10.71 -6.71 -23.77
N PRO A 530 12.03 -6.98 -23.86
CA PRO A 530 12.61 -7.67 -25.03
C PRO A 530 12.02 -9.06 -25.26
N VAL A 531 11.79 -9.83 -24.18
CA VAL A 531 11.22 -11.18 -24.25
C VAL A 531 9.73 -11.10 -24.64
N ALA A 532 8.99 -10.12 -24.12
CA ALA A 532 7.60 -9.90 -24.51
C ALA A 532 7.48 -9.55 -26.01
N VAL A 533 8.41 -8.77 -26.56
CA VAL A 533 8.52 -8.48 -28.00
C VAL A 533 8.81 -9.75 -28.81
N GLU A 534 9.78 -10.56 -28.39
CA GLU A 534 10.11 -11.85 -29.03
C GLU A 534 8.88 -12.78 -29.07
N LYS A 535 8.17 -12.90 -27.95
CA LYS A 535 6.93 -13.70 -27.85
C LYS A 535 5.79 -13.14 -28.71
N THR A 536 5.72 -11.81 -28.89
CA THR A 536 4.72 -11.20 -29.78
C THR A 536 4.97 -11.52 -31.24
N LEU A 537 6.24 -11.62 -31.66
CA LEU A 537 6.65 -12.01 -33.02
C LEU A 537 6.53 -13.51 -33.26
N GLN A 538 6.53 -14.31 -32.19
CA GLN A 538 6.48 -15.77 -32.27
C GLN A 538 5.29 -16.24 -33.10
N ASN A 539 5.58 -17.07 -34.10
CA ASN A 539 4.59 -17.65 -35.01
C ASN A 539 3.74 -16.61 -35.78
N ARG A 540 4.30 -15.41 -36.04
CA ARG A 540 3.68 -14.37 -36.88
C ARG A 540 4.37 -14.16 -38.22
N TRP A 541 5.43 -14.92 -38.46
CA TRP A 541 6.21 -14.91 -39.70
C TRP A 541 6.72 -16.33 -40.01
N LYS A 542 7.04 -16.57 -41.27
CA LYS A 542 7.66 -17.80 -41.78
C LYS A 542 8.73 -17.47 -42.82
N ILE A 543 9.60 -18.44 -43.09
CA ILE A 543 10.51 -18.41 -44.23
C ILE A 543 9.80 -19.11 -45.38
N SER A 544 9.71 -18.45 -46.54
CA SER A 544 9.12 -19.05 -47.73
C SER A 544 10.00 -20.18 -48.27
N ASP A 545 9.36 -21.19 -48.87
CA ASP A 545 10.05 -22.30 -49.56
C ASP A 545 10.61 -21.90 -50.95
N ASP A 546 10.61 -20.61 -51.28
CA ASP A 546 11.17 -20.11 -52.53
C ASP A 546 12.71 -20.11 -52.50
N SER A 547 13.33 -19.94 -53.67
CA SER A 547 14.79 -19.95 -53.82
C SER A 547 15.51 -18.85 -53.03
N GLU A 548 14.79 -17.78 -52.64
CA GLU A 548 15.35 -16.61 -51.96
C GLU A 548 15.17 -16.67 -50.44
N LYS A 549 14.40 -17.64 -49.90
CA LYS A 549 14.15 -17.86 -48.47
C LYS A 549 13.74 -16.56 -47.76
N ARG A 550 12.72 -15.89 -48.31
CA ARG A 550 12.24 -14.59 -47.79
C ARG A 550 11.38 -14.78 -46.55
N TYR A 551 11.35 -13.77 -45.68
CA TYR A 551 10.42 -13.76 -44.56
C TYR A 551 9.05 -13.27 -45.03
N VAL A 552 7.99 -13.98 -44.64
CA VAL A 552 6.59 -13.65 -44.97
C VAL A 552 5.76 -13.55 -43.69
N VAL A 553 4.75 -12.67 -43.69
CA VAL A 553 3.81 -12.53 -42.56
C VAL A 553 2.79 -13.67 -42.55
N THR A 554 2.58 -14.29 -41.40
CA THR A 554 1.59 -15.35 -41.20
C THR A 554 0.66 -14.96 -40.04
N LEU A 555 -0.60 -14.67 -40.36
CA LEU A 555 -1.68 -14.44 -39.39
C LEU A 555 -2.78 -15.46 -39.66
N ASP A 556 -3.25 -16.14 -38.62
CA ASP A 556 -4.33 -17.11 -38.74
C ASP A 556 -5.70 -16.43 -38.94
N GLU A 557 -6.73 -17.24 -39.19
CA GLU A 557 -8.11 -16.74 -39.40
C GLU A 557 -8.74 -16.15 -38.13
N LYS A 558 -8.23 -16.52 -36.93
CA LYS A 558 -8.70 -15.96 -35.65
C LYS A 558 -8.20 -14.53 -35.45
N ILE A 559 -7.01 -14.22 -35.94
CA ILE A 559 -6.42 -12.88 -35.89
C ILE A 559 -6.96 -12.02 -37.04
N PHE A 560 -6.94 -12.57 -38.26
CA PHE A 560 -7.24 -11.83 -39.49
C PHE A 560 -8.28 -12.58 -40.36
N PRO A 561 -9.58 -12.45 -40.04
CA PRO A 561 -10.64 -13.23 -40.67
C PRO A 561 -10.72 -13.09 -42.18
N GLN A 562 -11.15 -14.15 -42.88
CA GLN A 562 -11.31 -14.13 -44.35
C GLN A 562 -12.28 -13.04 -44.84
N SER A 563 -13.31 -12.72 -44.04
CA SER A 563 -14.26 -11.65 -44.36
C SER A 563 -13.56 -10.29 -44.47
N LEU A 564 -12.67 -9.98 -43.51
CA LEU A 564 -11.88 -8.76 -43.52
C LEU A 564 -10.84 -8.75 -44.65
N GLN A 565 -10.18 -9.88 -44.89
CA GLN A 565 -9.23 -10.02 -46.02
C GLN A 565 -9.90 -9.66 -47.35
N LYS A 566 -11.10 -10.20 -47.60
CA LYS A 566 -11.88 -9.92 -48.81
C LYS A 566 -12.31 -8.45 -48.87
N ALA A 567 -12.78 -7.88 -47.76
CA ALA A 567 -13.20 -6.48 -47.71
C ALA A 567 -12.05 -5.50 -48.03
N ILE A 568 -10.84 -5.76 -47.52
CA ILE A 568 -9.65 -4.94 -47.82
C ILE A 568 -9.22 -5.14 -49.29
N ALA A 569 -9.17 -6.38 -49.76
CA ALA A 569 -8.77 -6.67 -51.15
C ALA A 569 -9.73 -6.05 -52.18
N ALA A 570 -11.03 -6.00 -51.85
CA ALA A 570 -12.09 -5.45 -52.71
C ALA A 570 -12.31 -3.93 -52.54
N ASP A 571 -11.39 -3.20 -51.88
CA ASP A 571 -11.48 -1.74 -51.68
C ASP A 571 -12.73 -1.25 -50.94
N GLN A 572 -13.33 -2.13 -50.13
CA GLN A 572 -14.48 -1.79 -49.30
C GLN A 572 -14.04 -1.02 -48.05
N ILE A 573 -12.84 -1.28 -47.54
CA ILE A 573 -12.28 -0.56 -46.40
C ILE A 573 -11.46 0.64 -46.89
N ARG A 574 -11.88 1.84 -46.49
CA ARG A 574 -11.18 3.11 -46.81
C ARG A 574 -10.69 3.85 -45.57
N ARG A 575 -11.28 3.54 -44.41
CA ARG A 575 -10.97 4.19 -43.13
C ARG A 575 -10.44 3.16 -42.16
N ILE A 576 -9.30 3.45 -41.54
CA ILE A 576 -8.69 2.58 -40.52
C ILE A 576 -8.44 3.42 -39.27
N PHE A 577 -9.08 3.03 -38.16
CA PHE A 577 -8.89 3.67 -36.87
C PHE A 577 -8.17 2.74 -35.90
N PHE A 578 -6.99 3.15 -35.45
CA PHE A 578 -6.41 2.58 -34.24
C PHE A 578 -6.94 3.33 -33.03
N VAL A 579 -7.47 2.60 -32.04
CA VAL A 579 -8.06 3.19 -30.84
C VAL A 579 -7.55 2.58 -29.55
N GLY A 580 -7.46 3.40 -28.52
CA GLY A 580 -7.10 2.98 -27.16
C GLY A 580 -7.24 4.13 -26.18
N GLN A 581 -6.91 3.89 -24.90
CA GLN A 581 -6.87 4.92 -23.86
C GLN A 581 -5.51 4.95 -23.17
N GLY A 582 -5.12 6.11 -22.62
CA GLY A 582 -3.80 6.28 -21.99
C GLY A 582 -2.64 5.89 -22.91
N THR A 583 -1.69 5.11 -22.38
CA THR A 583 -0.56 4.48 -23.09
C THR A 583 -1.00 3.67 -24.31
N ALA A 584 -2.08 2.88 -24.23
CA ALA A 584 -2.59 2.12 -25.38
C ALA A 584 -3.09 3.04 -26.51
N GLY A 585 -3.59 4.23 -26.15
CA GLY A 585 -3.93 5.26 -27.14
C GLY A 585 -2.70 5.92 -27.78
N VAL A 586 -1.53 5.90 -27.14
CA VAL A 586 -0.25 6.34 -27.74
C VAL A 586 0.32 5.23 -28.61
N ALA A 587 0.22 3.96 -28.18
CA ALA A 587 0.53 2.81 -29.04
C ALA A 587 -0.33 2.83 -30.32
N ALA A 588 -1.62 3.20 -30.21
CA ALA A 588 -2.49 3.38 -31.37
C ALA A 588 -1.97 4.45 -32.36
N LEU A 589 -1.42 5.56 -31.85
CA LEU A 589 -0.76 6.58 -32.69
C LEU A 589 0.48 6.02 -33.39
N ALA A 590 1.34 5.29 -32.67
CA ALA A 590 2.49 4.64 -33.27
C ALA A 590 2.08 3.64 -34.37
N CYS A 591 1.08 2.79 -34.12
CA CYS A 591 0.56 1.83 -35.10
C CYS A 591 -0.02 2.52 -36.34
N ALA A 592 -0.77 3.62 -36.17
CA ALA A 592 -1.32 4.40 -37.28
C ALA A 592 -0.19 5.02 -38.13
N ASN A 593 0.85 5.55 -37.49
CA ASN A 593 2.03 6.10 -38.19
C ASN A 593 2.77 5.01 -38.99
N ILE A 594 2.93 3.81 -38.42
CA ILE A 594 3.55 2.66 -39.09
C ILE A 594 2.73 2.24 -40.32
N LEU A 595 1.41 2.11 -40.19
CA LEU A 595 0.57 1.72 -41.32
C LEU A 595 0.56 2.79 -42.43
N ASN A 596 0.51 4.07 -42.06
CA ASN A 596 0.64 5.17 -43.02
C ASN A 596 1.96 5.07 -43.81
N TYR A 597 3.07 4.80 -43.12
CA TYR A 597 4.37 4.62 -43.76
C TYR A 597 4.40 3.42 -44.72
N TYR A 598 3.78 2.28 -44.37
CA TYR A 598 3.76 1.10 -45.25
C TYR A 598 2.77 1.21 -46.42
N LEU A 599 1.63 1.90 -46.24
CA LEU A 599 0.67 2.07 -47.33
C LEU A 599 1.13 3.13 -48.33
N ASP A 600 1.63 4.27 -47.82
CA ASP A 600 1.96 5.47 -48.58
C ASP A 600 0.90 5.79 -49.65
N ASP A 601 -0.37 5.79 -49.23
CA ASP A 601 -1.52 5.95 -50.14
C ASP A 601 -2.55 6.91 -49.53
N PRO A 602 -2.78 8.09 -50.15
CA PRO A 602 -3.71 9.09 -49.64
C PRO A 602 -5.19 8.67 -49.74
N LEU A 603 -5.51 7.58 -50.45
CA LEU A 603 -6.88 7.04 -50.53
C LEU A 603 -7.30 6.36 -49.23
N PHE A 604 -6.34 5.90 -48.42
CA PHE A 604 -6.61 5.32 -47.11
C PHE A 604 -6.53 6.40 -46.03
N GLN A 605 -7.61 6.53 -45.27
CA GLN A 605 -7.64 7.41 -44.10
C GLN A 605 -7.25 6.61 -42.85
N VAL A 606 -5.95 6.53 -42.56
CA VAL A 606 -5.45 5.88 -41.35
C VAL A 606 -5.27 6.91 -40.25
N ASN A 607 -5.99 6.72 -39.15
CA ASN A 607 -5.99 7.66 -38.03
C ASN A 607 -5.85 6.92 -36.70
N ALA A 608 -5.26 7.60 -35.72
CA ALA A 608 -5.38 7.21 -34.32
C ALA A 608 -6.42 8.09 -33.62
N SER A 609 -7.14 7.52 -32.65
CA SER A 609 -8.07 8.27 -31.83
C SER A 609 -8.10 7.68 -30.43
N LYS A 610 -8.33 8.52 -29.42
CA LYS A 610 -8.79 8.00 -28.12
C LYS A 610 -10.16 7.33 -28.34
N ALA A 611 -10.41 6.22 -27.64
CA ALA A 611 -11.63 5.44 -27.83
C ALA A 611 -12.89 6.28 -27.54
N SER A 612 -12.87 7.04 -26.44
CA SER A 612 -13.93 7.99 -26.06
C SER A 612 -14.16 9.08 -27.11
N GLU A 613 -13.10 9.56 -27.78
CA GLU A 613 -13.21 10.57 -28.83
C GLU A 613 -13.86 10.02 -30.10
N LEU A 614 -13.52 8.77 -30.46
CA LEU A 614 -14.16 8.10 -31.59
C LEU A 614 -15.65 7.92 -31.29
N SER A 615 -15.99 7.29 -30.17
CA SER A 615 -17.38 6.98 -29.81
C SER A 615 -18.25 8.20 -29.51
N GLY A 616 -17.67 9.26 -28.92
CA GLY A 616 -18.39 10.46 -28.52
C GLY A 616 -18.65 11.45 -29.66
N PHE A 617 -17.73 11.58 -30.63
CA PHE A 617 -17.76 12.70 -31.57
C PHE A 617 -17.65 12.31 -33.05
N LYS A 618 -17.13 11.11 -33.35
CA LYS A 618 -16.90 10.66 -34.74
C LYS A 618 -17.93 9.64 -35.22
N LEU A 619 -18.87 9.24 -34.35
CA LEU A 619 -20.01 8.40 -34.72
C LEU A 619 -21.23 9.29 -34.99
N ASN A 620 -21.76 9.23 -36.22
CA ASN A 620 -23.02 9.89 -36.54
C ASN A 620 -24.22 8.99 -36.21
N ASN A 621 -25.36 9.57 -35.84
CA ASN A 621 -26.53 8.85 -35.31
C ASN A 621 -27.50 8.33 -36.39
N SER A 622 -27.26 8.61 -37.67
CA SER A 622 -28.32 8.56 -38.69
C SER A 622 -28.34 7.36 -39.63
N ALA A 623 -27.35 6.44 -39.60
CA ALA A 623 -27.34 5.28 -40.51
C ALA A 623 -26.75 4.01 -39.89
N ALA A 624 -27.47 2.89 -40.03
CA ALA A 624 -27.11 1.56 -39.50
C ALA A 624 -25.83 0.95 -40.11
N ALA A 625 -25.32 1.51 -41.21
CA ALA A 625 -24.11 1.05 -41.90
C ALA A 625 -23.08 2.18 -42.11
N TYR A 626 -23.12 3.23 -41.27
CA TYR A 626 -22.24 4.39 -41.40
C TYR A 626 -20.73 4.04 -41.37
N MET A 627 -20.37 2.90 -40.80
CA MET A 627 -18.98 2.46 -40.67
C MET A 627 -18.66 1.19 -41.48
N ALA A 628 -19.51 0.83 -42.46
CA ALA A 628 -19.29 -0.36 -43.29
C ALA A 628 -17.97 -0.34 -44.08
N ASP A 629 -17.41 0.84 -44.36
CA ASP A 629 -16.12 1.04 -45.03
C ASP A 629 -14.93 1.19 -44.05
N THR A 630 -15.12 0.82 -42.78
CA THR A 630 -14.19 1.11 -41.70
C THR A 630 -13.68 -0.14 -41.01
N LEU A 631 -12.37 -0.19 -40.78
CA LEU A 631 -11.71 -1.10 -39.86
C LEU A 631 -11.34 -0.35 -38.57
N VAL A 632 -11.73 -0.89 -37.42
CA VAL A 632 -11.31 -0.40 -36.10
C VAL A 632 -10.41 -1.43 -35.43
N VAL A 633 -9.17 -1.03 -35.13
CA VAL A 633 -8.20 -1.83 -34.38
C VAL A 633 -8.14 -1.28 -32.94
N ALA A 634 -8.77 -2.01 -32.01
CA ALA A 634 -8.80 -1.65 -30.60
C ALA A 634 -7.56 -2.19 -29.87
N ILE A 635 -6.82 -1.32 -29.20
CA ILE A 635 -5.63 -1.65 -28.43
C ILE A 635 -5.95 -1.52 -26.94
N SER A 636 -5.73 -2.59 -26.18
CA SER A 636 -5.95 -2.60 -24.73
C SER A 636 -5.01 -3.57 -24.03
N GLN A 637 -4.42 -3.20 -22.89
CA GLN A 637 -3.63 -4.14 -22.08
C GLN A 637 -4.56 -5.14 -21.35
N SER A 638 -5.56 -4.62 -20.61
CA SER A 638 -6.42 -5.44 -19.75
C SER A 638 -7.56 -6.13 -20.49
N GLY A 639 -7.96 -5.59 -21.65
CA GLY A 639 -9.15 -5.99 -22.40
C GLY A 639 -10.49 -5.70 -21.70
N THR A 640 -10.46 -5.03 -20.54
CA THR A 640 -11.64 -4.68 -19.72
C THR A 640 -11.90 -3.16 -19.68
N THR A 641 -11.08 -2.35 -20.35
CA THR A 641 -11.24 -0.88 -20.35
C THR A 641 -12.63 -0.49 -20.87
N THR A 642 -13.47 0.09 -20.02
CA THR A 642 -14.89 0.34 -20.29
C THR A 642 -15.13 1.16 -21.55
N ASP A 643 -14.43 2.29 -21.71
CA ASP A 643 -14.60 3.15 -22.89
C ASP A 643 -14.18 2.47 -24.19
N THR A 644 -13.14 1.61 -24.14
CA THR A 644 -12.67 0.88 -25.33
C THR A 644 -13.66 -0.20 -25.72
N ASN A 645 -14.13 -0.99 -24.75
CA ASN A 645 -15.17 -2.01 -24.96
C ASN A 645 -16.47 -1.40 -25.50
N ARG A 646 -16.93 -0.29 -24.88
CA ARG A 646 -18.12 0.44 -25.34
C ARG A 646 -17.95 0.96 -26.77
N THR A 647 -16.76 1.48 -27.10
CA THR A 647 -16.48 1.96 -28.45
C THR A 647 -16.55 0.83 -29.46
N VAL A 648 -15.96 -0.34 -29.16
CA VAL A 648 -16.06 -1.56 -30.01
C VAL A 648 -17.51 -1.94 -30.26
N ASP A 649 -18.33 -2.02 -29.21
CA ASP A 649 -19.76 -2.35 -29.34
C ASP A 649 -20.48 -1.35 -30.25
N MET A 650 -20.20 -0.05 -30.10
CA MET A 650 -20.83 1.02 -30.87
C MET A 650 -20.43 1.06 -32.35
N VAL A 651 -19.16 0.79 -32.68
CA VAL A 651 -18.69 0.78 -34.08
C VAL A 651 -19.14 -0.48 -34.80
N LYS A 652 -19.12 -1.63 -34.12
CA LYS A 652 -19.58 -2.91 -34.67
C LYS A 652 -21.08 -2.88 -34.96
N ALA A 653 -21.87 -2.28 -34.07
CA ALA A 653 -23.31 -2.04 -34.31
C ALA A 653 -23.60 -1.14 -35.53
N ARG A 654 -22.59 -0.47 -36.09
CA ARG A 654 -22.68 0.39 -37.30
C ARG A 654 -22.00 -0.21 -38.53
N GLY A 655 -21.66 -1.49 -38.47
CA GLY A 655 -21.09 -2.26 -39.58
C GLY A 655 -19.57 -2.21 -39.71
N ALA A 656 -18.83 -1.64 -38.76
CA ALA A 656 -17.37 -1.64 -38.80
C ALA A 656 -16.81 -3.06 -38.61
N HIS A 657 -15.73 -3.37 -39.33
CA HIS A 657 -14.88 -4.52 -38.99
C HIS A 657 -14.02 -4.18 -37.79
N THR A 658 -13.77 -5.17 -36.93
CA THR A 658 -13.09 -4.96 -35.65
C THR A 658 -11.99 -5.99 -35.38
N ILE A 659 -10.80 -5.50 -35.01
CA ILE A 659 -9.70 -6.33 -34.47
C ILE A 659 -9.34 -5.80 -33.08
N ALA A 660 -8.99 -6.69 -32.13
CA ALA A 660 -8.35 -6.30 -30.88
C ALA A 660 -6.86 -6.70 -30.87
N ILE A 661 -5.99 -5.80 -30.45
CA ILE A 661 -4.63 -6.11 -29.97
C ILE A 661 -4.67 -6.07 -28.45
N VAL A 662 -4.53 -7.23 -27.80
CA VAL A 662 -4.77 -7.36 -26.36
C VAL A 662 -3.79 -8.29 -25.67
N ASN A 663 -3.43 -7.97 -24.43
CA ASN A 663 -2.47 -8.78 -23.68
C ASN A 663 -3.14 -9.89 -22.84
N ARG A 664 -4.33 -9.63 -22.28
CA ARG A 664 -5.02 -10.59 -21.41
C ARG A 664 -5.96 -11.52 -22.21
N ARG A 665 -5.69 -12.82 -22.16
CA ARG A 665 -6.63 -13.87 -22.62
C ARG A 665 -7.95 -13.82 -21.83
N ASP A 666 -9.03 -14.21 -22.51
CA ASP A 666 -10.38 -14.31 -21.94
C ASP A 666 -10.91 -13.00 -21.30
N SER A 667 -10.43 -11.86 -21.78
CA SER A 667 -10.93 -10.55 -21.41
C SER A 667 -12.16 -10.17 -22.23
N ASP A 668 -13.01 -9.28 -21.72
CA ASP A 668 -14.30 -8.94 -22.34
C ASP A 668 -14.18 -8.56 -23.83
N ILE A 669 -13.15 -7.79 -24.20
CA ILE A 669 -12.95 -7.35 -25.58
C ILE A 669 -12.72 -8.51 -26.55
N THR A 670 -12.14 -9.63 -26.09
CA THR A 670 -11.81 -10.78 -26.97
C THR A 670 -13.06 -11.47 -27.51
N PHE A 671 -14.20 -11.30 -26.83
CA PHE A 671 -15.47 -11.88 -27.25
C PHE A 671 -16.33 -10.91 -28.09
N LYS A 672 -15.90 -9.66 -28.22
CA LYS A 672 -16.67 -8.58 -28.88
C LYS A 672 -16.19 -8.26 -30.28
N VAL A 673 -14.92 -8.48 -30.59
CA VAL A 673 -14.30 -8.17 -31.90
C VAL A 673 -14.39 -9.32 -32.90
N ASP A 674 -14.09 -9.05 -34.17
CA ASP A 674 -14.08 -10.07 -35.24
C ASP A 674 -12.75 -10.83 -35.32
N GLY A 675 -11.64 -10.20 -34.95
CA GLY A 675 -10.33 -10.83 -34.86
C GLY A 675 -9.55 -10.40 -33.61
N VAL A 676 -8.74 -11.30 -33.06
CA VAL A 676 -7.97 -11.04 -31.82
C VAL A 676 -6.50 -11.38 -32.03
N MET A 677 -5.63 -10.39 -31.84
CA MET A 677 -4.18 -10.55 -31.82
C MET A 677 -3.67 -10.40 -30.39
N TYR A 678 -3.17 -11.48 -29.80
CA TYR A 678 -2.54 -11.42 -28.49
C TYR A 678 -1.12 -10.86 -28.56
N THR A 679 -0.77 -9.98 -27.62
CA THR A 679 0.62 -9.62 -27.35
C THR A 679 1.28 -10.66 -26.43
N SER A 680 2.60 -10.84 -26.58
CA SER A 680 3.37 -11.87 -25.88
C SER A 680 2.70 -13.26 -26.02
N SER A 681 2.63 -14.04 -24.94
CA SER A 681 1.91 -15.32 -24.90
C SER A 681 0.41 -15.19 -24.59
N GLY A 682 -0.09 -13.99 -24.29
CA GLY A 682 -1.42 -13.75 -23.73
C GLY A 682 -1.56 -14.11 -22.24
N ARG A 683 -0.49 -14.63 -21.62
CA ARG A 683 -0.38 -14.94 -20.17
C ARG A 683 0.54 -13.97 -19.42
N ASP A 684 1.21 -13.08 -20.15
CA ASP A 684 2.27 -12.21 -19.64
C ASP A 684 1.68 -10.99 -18.93
N ILE A 685 1.16 -11.21 -17.71
CA ILE A 685 0.43 -10.20 -16.94
C ILE A 685 1.36 -9.03 -16.57
N GLU A 686 0.82 -7.82 -16.71
CA GLU A 686 1.45 -6.59 -16.23
C GLU A 686 0.81 -6.26 -14.89
N MET A 687 1.59 -6.33 -13.82
CA MET A 687 1.20 -6.09 -12.43
C MET A 687 1.43 -4.63 -12.02
N SER A 688 2.41 -3.96 -12.64
CA SER A 688 2.55 -2.52 -12.48
C SER A 688 1.33 -1.79 -13.05
N VAL A 689 0.81 -0.80 -12.32
CA VAL A 689 -0.28 0.04 -12.83
C VAL A 689 0.19 0.86 -14.04
N ALA A 690 1.43 1.36 -14.02
CA ALA A 690 2.02 2.06 -15.15
C ALA A 690 2.53 1.04 -16.19
N SER A 691 1.90 1.04 -17.37
CA SER A 691 2.23 0.09 -18.45
C SER A 691 3.60 0.34 -19.10
N THR A 692 4.30 -0.74 -19.42
CA THR A 692 5.66 -0.81 -19.98
C THR A 692 5.73 -1.85 -21.12
N LYS A 693 5.89 -3.15 -20.84
CA LYS A 693 6.05 -4.24 -21.83
C LYS A 693 4.88 -4.35 -22.81
N ALA A 694 3.67 -4.02 -22.35
CA ALA A 694 2.50 -4.04 -23.21
C ALA A 694 2.59 -2.97 -24.31
N PHE A 695 3.13 -1.78 -24.04
CA PHE A 695 3.29 -0.71 -25.04
C PHE A 695 4.15 -1.16 -26.22
N TYR A 696 5.35 -1.71 -25.93
CA TYR A 696 6.26 -2.18 -26.98
C TYR A 696 5.64 -3.33 -27.78
N SER A 697 5.04 -4.29 -27.09
CA SER A 697 4.40 -5.43 -27.73
C SER A 697 3.20 -5.03 -28.61
N GLN A 698 2.43 -4.02 -28.20
CA GLN A 698 1.33 -3.47 -28.98
C GLN A 698 1.81 -2.83 -30.29
N ILE A 699 2.93 -2.09 -30.25
CA ILE A 699 3.54 -1.49 -31.45
C ILE A 699 4.01 -2.60 -32.41
N ILE A 700 4.67 -3.64 -31.89
CA ILE A 700 5.14 -4.78 -32.68
C ILE A 700 3.98 -5.54 -33.33
N ALA A 701 2.91 -5.82 -32.57
CA ALA A 701 1.70 -6.43 -33.10
C ALA A 701 1.06 -5.56 -34.20
N GLY A 702 0.98 -4.25 -33.98
CA GLY A 702 0.51 -3.28 -34.96
C GLY A 702 1.37 -3.24 -36.23
N ALA A 703 2.69 -3.34 -36.11
CA ALA A 703 3.61 -3.37 -37.25
C ALA A 703 3.39 -4.62 -38.12
N ILE A 704 3.26 -5.79 -37.51
CA ILE A 704 2.96 -7.04 -38.23
C ILE A 704 1.59 -6.99 -38.91
N LEU A 705 0.56 -6.51 -38.21
CA LEU A 705 -0.77 -6.32 -38.79
C LEU A 705 -0.72 -5.35 -39.98
N SER A 706 0.07 -4.27 -39.85
CA SER A 706 0.24 -3.28 -40.90
C SER A 706 0.96 -3.82 -42.13
N LEU A 707 1.99 -4.65 -41.95
CA LEU A 707 2.65 -5.37 -43.04
C LEU A 707 1.66 -6.29 -43.79
N LYS A 708 0.79 -7.00 -43.06
CA LYS A 708 -0.24 -7.84 -43.69
C LYS A 708 -1.21 -7.02 -44.54
N ILE A 709 -1.69 -5.88 -44.02
CA ILE A 709 -2.62 -5.00 -44.73
C ILE A 709 -1.96 -4.38 -45.97
N ALA A 710 -0.76 -3.80 -45.82
CA ALA A 710 -0.05 -3.17 -46.93
C ALA A 710 0.34 -4.17 -48.03
N ARG A 711 0.72 -5.40 -47.66
CA ARG A 711 1.03 -6.45 -48.63
C ARG A 711 -0.21 -6.93 -49.39
N LEU A 712 -1.36 -7.07 -48.71
CA LEU A 712 -2.64 -7.41 -49.33
C LEU A 712 -3.13 -6.37 -50.34
N LYS A 713 -2.69 -5.12 -50.19
CA LYS A 713 -2.95 -4.02 -51.12
C LYS A 713 -1.85 -3.85 -52.18
N ASP A 714 -0.90 -4.77 -52.25
CA ASP A 714 0.27 -4.71 -53.15
C ASP A 714 1.05 -3.38 -53.08
N ARG A 715 1.03 -2.70 -51.92
CA ARG A 715 1.74 -1.42 -51.71
C ARG A 715 3.22 -1.60 -51.38
N ILE A 716 3.58 -2.76 -50.86
CA ILE A 716 4.95 -3.14 -50.50
C ILE A 716 5.34 -4.45 -51.17
N SER A 717 6.61 -4.59 -51.52
CA SER A 717 7.17 -5.82 -52.12
C SER A 717 7.47 -6.90 -51.07
N ASP A 718 7.61 -8.14 -51.52
CA ASP A 718 8.03 -9.25 -50.65
C ASP A 718 9.43 -9.04 -50.05
N ASP A 719 10.34 -8.38 -50.80
CA ASP A 719 11.66 -8.00 -50.27
C ASP A 719 11.55 -6.95 -49.16
N PHE A 720 10.68 -5.95 -49.33
CA PHE A 720 10.41 -4.97 -48.28
C PHE A 720 9.87 -5.65 -47.03
N VAL A 721 8.85 -6.52 -47.16
CA VAL A 721 8.29 -7.30 -46.05
C VAL A 721 9.39 -8.11 -45.36
N SER A 722 10.22 -8.79 -46.13
CA SER A 722 11.29 -9.64 -45.61
C SER A 722 12.34 -8.84 -44.81
N ARG A 723 12.78 -7.70 -45.34
CA ARG A 723 13.70 -6.77 -44.68
C ARG A 723 13.10 -6.13 -43.43
N GLU A 724 11.81 -5.83 -43.45
CA GLU A 724 11.11 -5.24 -42.31
C GLU A 724 10.92 -6.25 -41.17
N ILE A 725 10.57 -7.51 -41.47
CA ILE A 725 10.53 -8.58 -40.46
C ILE A 725 11.91 -8.78 -39.82
N ARG A 726 13.01 -8.72 -40.58
CA ARG A 726 14.37 -8.79 -40.02
C ARG A 726 14.66 -7.63 -39.06
N GLN A 727 14.21 -6.41 -39.38
CA GLN A 727 14.33 -5.28 -38.46
C GLN A 727 13.52 -5.51 -37.18
N LEU A 728 12.26 -5.97 -37.30
CA LEU A 728 11.42 -6.28 -36.13
C LEU A 728 12.05 -7.35 -35.23
N LEU A 729 12.65 -8.39 -35.82
CA LEU A 729 13.38 -9.44 -35.08
C LEU A 729 14.63 -8.90 -34.36
N ALA A 730 15.28 -7.87 -34.91
CA ALA A 730 16.47 -7.26 -34.29
C ALA A 730 16.13 -6.32 -33.11
N ILE A 731 14.88 -5.86 -32.99
CA ILE A 731 14.46 -4.92 -31.95
C ILE A 731 14.76 -5.45 -30.54
N SER A 732 14.54 -6.74 -30.26
CA SER A 732 14.78 -7.27 -28.92
C SER A 732 16.26 -7.17 -28.53
N ALA A 733 17.18 -7.40 -29.47
CA ALA A 733 18.61 -7.20 -29.26
C ALA A 733 18.94 -5.72 -29.03
N HIS A 734 18.30 -4.79 -29.76
CA HIS A 734 18.46 -3.36 -29.54
C HIS A 734 17.98 -2.93 -28.15
N MET A 735 16.84 -3.44 -27.71
CA MET A 735 16.32 -3.19 -26.36
C MET A 735 17.26 -3.71 -25.27
N ARG A 736 17.86 -4.90 -25.46
CA ARG A 736 18.88 -5.45 -24.53
C ARG A 736 20.12 -4.55 -24.44
N LYS A 737 20.58 -3.97 -25.56
CA LYS A 737 21.67 -2.98 -25.55
C LYS A 737 21.31 -1.74 -24.72
N ILE A 738 20.08 -1.23 -24.86
CA ILE A 738 19.60 -0.07 -24.09
C ILE A 738 19.50 -0.42 -22.59
N LEU A 739 18.95 -1.59 -22.25
CA LEU A 739 18.89 -2.07 -20.87
C LEU A 739 20.28 -2.21 -20.24
N ALA A 740 21.32 -2.54 -21.03
CA ALA A 740 22.70 -2.55 -20.54
C ALA A 740 23.25 -1.16 -20.20
N MET A 741 22.63 -0.07 -20.69
CA MET A 741 23.00 1.32 -20.36
C MET A 741 22.31 1.84 -19.09
N ARG A 742 21.58 0.99 -18.37
CA ARG A 742 20.76 1.33 -17.22
C ARG A 742 21.48 2.18 -16.17
N ASP A 743 22.73 1.85 -15.83
CA ASP A 743 23.52 2.58 -14.83
C ASP A 743 23.80 4.03 -15.27
N LYS A 744 24.06 4.26 -16.56
CA LYS A 744 24.27 5.62 -17.11
C LYS A 744 22.97 6.42 -17.04
N ILE A 745 21.85 5.79 -17.36
CA ILE A 745 20.52 6.42 -17.31
C ILE A 745 20.14 6.75 -15.86
N GLU A 746 20.43 5.85 -14.92
CA GLU A 746 20.23 6.05 -13.48
C GLU A 746 21.02 7.26 -12.96
N GLN A 747 22.30 7.36 -13.32
CA GLN A 747 23.16 8.47 -12.90
C GLN A 747 22.64 9.82 -13.40
N SER A 748 22.20 9.89 -14.66
CA SER A 748 21.55 11.09 -15.22
C SER A 748 20.29 11.46 -14.44
N ALA A 749 19.37 10.51 -14.24
CA ALA A 749 18.09 10.76 -13.57
C ALA A 749 18.29 11.23 -12.12
N LYS A 750 19.15 10.55 -11.35
CA LYS A 750 19.51 10.94 -9.97
C LYS A 750 20.09 12.35 -9.89
N ARG A 751 20.89 12.74 -10.87
CA ARG A 751 21.55 14.04 -10.91
C ARG A 751 20.61 15.17 -11.32
N LEU A 752 19.67 14.92 -12.24
CA LEU A 752 18.91 15.97 -12.92
C LEU A 752 17.46 16.12 -12.47
N ALA A 753 16.80 15.04 -12.01
CA ALA A 753 15.37 15.07 -11.71
C ALA A 753 14.99 16.13 -10.66
N THR A 754 15.77 16.28 -9.59
CA THR A 754 15.46 17.22 -8.51
C THR A 754 15.86 18.67 -8.81
N ARG A 755 16.64 18.92 -9.88
CA ARG A 755 17.22 20.24 -10.18
C ARG A 755 16.26 21.24 -10.78
N LYS A 756 15.27 20.76 -11.54
CA LYS A 756 14.33 21.62 -12.28
C LYS A 756 12.91 21.42 -11.82
N THR A 757 12.18 22.52 -11.63
CA THR A 757 10.76 22.52 -11.29
C THR A 757 9.92 22.01 -12.46
N TYR A 758 10.12 22.60 -13.64
CA TYR A 758 9.36 22.33 -14.86
C TYR A 758 10.10 21.36 -15.77
N TRP A 759 9.36 20.40 -16.32
CA TRP A 759 9.90 19.39 -17.21
C TRP A 759 9.08 19.35 -18.50
N ALA A 760 9.72 18.93 -19.59
CA ALA A 760 9.10 18.72 -20.89
C ALA A 760 9.69 17.50 -21.60
N VAL A 761 8.93 16.94 -22.51
CA VAL A 761 9.41 15.91 -23.44
C VAL A 761 9.06 16.32 -24.85
N VAL A 762 10.04 16.28 -25.77
CA VAL A 762 9.83 16.73 -27.14
C VAL A 762 10.18 15.65 -28.15
N GLY A 763 9.43 15.60 -29.24
CA GLY A 763 9.65 14.68 -30.34
C GLY A 763 8.80 15.05 -31.57
N SER A 764 9.36 14.85 -32.76
CA SER A 764 8.72 15.22 -34.04
C SER A 764 8.48 14.00 -34.93
N GLY A 765 7.47 14.07 -35.79
CA GLY A 765 7.05 12.93 -36.62
C GLY A 765 6.64 11.72 -35.76
N PRO A 766 7.07 10.48 -36.08
CA PRO A 766 6.78 9.31 -35.25
C PRO A 766 7.25 9.44 -33.80
N ASN A 767 8.33 10.20 -33.54
CA ASN A 767 8.85 10.42 -32.19
C ASN A 767 7.94 11.28 -31.30
N LYS A 768 6.87 11.87 -31.85
CA LYS A 768 5.81 12.47 -31.02
C LYS A 768 5.14 11.42 -30.14
N ALA A 769 4.97 10.19 -30.62
CA ALA A 769 4.46 9.08 -29.82
C ALA A 769 5.40 8.74 -28.65
N SER A 770 6.73 8.77 -28.88
CA SER A 770 7.74 8.61 -27.82
C SER A 770 7.58 9.69 -26.77
N ALA A 771 7.49 10.95 -27.20
CA ALA A 771 7.37 12.07 -26.29
C ALA A 771 6.10 12.01 -25.44
N ASP A 772 4.97 11.63 -26.05
CA ASP A 772 3.70 11.47 -25.33
C ASP A 772 3.74 10.34 -24.30
N GLU A 773 4.31 9.20 -24.65
CA GLU A 773 4.40 8.05 -23.73
C GLU A 773 5.38 8.30 -22.59
N ILE A 774 6.57 8.86 -22.86
CA ILE A 774 7.52 9.25 -21.82
C ILE A 774 6.88 10.28 -20.89
N ARG A 775 6.17 11.29 -21.43
CA ARG A 775 5.43 12.26 -20.62
C ARG A 775 4.38 11.59 -19.73
N ILE A 776 3.63 10.61 -20.23
CA ILE A 776 2.67 9.84 -19.42
C ILE A 776 3.39 9.15 -18.27
N LYS A 777 4.44 8.36 -18.55
CA LYS A 777 5.18 7.64 -17.49
C LYS A 777 5.78 8.57 -16.46
N LEU A 778 6.39 9.67 -16.88
CA LEU A 778 6.95 10.64 -15.95
C LEU A 778 5.86 11.32 -15.11
N SER A 779 4.67 11.57 -15.68
CA SER A 779 3.55 12.12 -14.91
C SER A 779 3.02 11.12 -13.88
N GLU A 780 2.88 9.84 -14.28
CA GLU A 780 2.43 8.74 -13.43
C GLU A 780 3.43 8.41 -12.31
N LEU A 781 4.74 8.44 -12.60
CA LEU A 781 5.78 8.04 -11.66
C LEU A 781 6.34 9.20 -10.84
N CYS A 782 6.42 10.41 -11.40
CA CYS A 782 7.06 11.56 -10.72
C CYS A 782 6.06 12.58 -10.17
N TYR A 783 4.76 12.43 -10.46
CA TYR A 783 3.67 13.33 -10.03
C TYR A 783 3.95 14.80 -10.40
N LYS A 784 4.54 15.01 -11.57
CA LYS A 784 4.78 16.33 -12.16
C LYS A 784 3.83 16.53 -13.33
N THR A 785 3.36 17.76 -13.51
CA THR A 785 2.74 18.18 -14.77
C THR A 785 3.87 18.42 -15.78
N ILE A 786 3.84 17.67 -16.88
CA ILE A 786 4.90 17.66 -17.88
C ILE A 786 4.25 17.93 -19.23
N SER A 787 4.79 18.88 -20.00
CA SER A 787 4.37 19.15 -21.37
C SER A 787 4.96 18.13 -22.35
N SER A 788 4.22 17.80 -23.40
CA SER A 788 4.76 17.09 -24.56
C SER A 788 4.48 17.87 -25.83
N ASP A 789 5.55 18.33 -26.47
CA ASP A 789 5.50 19.25 -27.60
C ASP A 789 6.25 18.67 -28.80
N TYR A 790 6.00 19.24 -29.98
CA TYR A 790 6.92 19.08 -31.11
C TYR A 790 8.22 19.83 -30.79
N VAL A 791 9.36 19.34 -31.31
CA VAL A 791 10.68 19.91 -30.97
C VAL A 791 10.72 21.41 -31.25
N GLU A 792 10.36 21.81 -32.47
CA GLU A 792 10.39 23.22 -32.88
C GLU A 792 9.43 24.10 -32.06
N ASP A 793 8.21 23.63 -31.79
CA ASP A 793 7.18 24.39 -31.08
C ASP A 793 7.58 24.75 -29.65
N LYS A 794 8.50 23.98 -29.03
CA LYS A 794 8.91 24.21 -27.65
C LYS A 794 9.42 25.62 -27.39
N LYS A 795 10.15 26.21 -28.35
CA LYS A 795 10.67 27.58 -28.23
C LYS A 795 9.56 28.65 -28.27
N HIS A 796 8.36 28.31 -28.74
CA HIS A 796 7.21 29.20 -28.87
C HIS A 796 6.21 29.14 -27.69
N ILE A 797 6.36 28.16 -26.79
CA ILE A 797 5.36 27.88 -25.74
C ILE A 797 5.87 28.32 -24.36
N ASP A 798 6.81 27.59 -23.77
CA ASP A 798 7.18 27.71 -22.35
C ASP A 798 8.69 27.50 -22.10
N LEU A 799 9.55 27.65 -23.11
CA LEU A 799 11.01 27.56 -22.96
C LEU A 799 11.56 28.53 -21.89
N SER A 800 10.89 29.66 -21.68
CA SER A 800 11.21 30.65 -20.64
C SER A 800 11.12 30.12 -19.20
N SER A 801 10.49 28.96 -18.99
CA SER A 801 10.45 28.27 -17.69
C SER A 801 11.75 27.55 -17.32
N GLU A 802 12.76 27.61 -18.20
CA GLU A 802 14.06 26.94 -18.08
C GLU A 802 13.95 25.43 -17.75
N PRO A 803 13.14 24.66 -18.49
CA PRO A 803 12.76 23.31 -18.08
C PRO A 803 13.88 22.27 -18.26
N LEU A 804 13.77 21.13 -17.59
CA LEU A 804 14.43 19.91 -18.03
C LEU A 804 13.70 19.37 -19.27
N ILE A 805 14.41 19.09 -20.36
CA ILE A 805 13.81 18.66 -21.62
C ILE A 805 14.38 17.32 -22.06
N ILE A 806 13.55 16.27 -22.13
CA ILE A 806 13.94 15.02 -22.77
C ILE A 806 13.62 15.10 -24.26
N ILE A 807 14.64 14.92 -25.11
CA ILE A 807 14.54 15.08 -26.58
C ILE A 807 14.63 13.70 -27.23
N CYS A 808 13.57 13.30 -27.93
CA CYS A 808 13.50 12.04 -28.67
C CYS A 808 13.99 12.26 -30.12
N ALA A 809 15.30 12.10 -30.35
CA ALA A 809 15.95 12.37 -31.63
C ALA A 809 16.37 11.10 -32.40
N ALA A 810 16.50 9.94 -31.74
CA ALA A 810 16.91 8.70 -32.40
C ALA A 810 15.91 8.29 -33.50
N GLY A 811 16.43 7.79 -34.62
CA GLY A 811 15.69 7.43 -35.83
C GLY A 811 15.12 8.61 -36.62
N ALA A 812 15.45 9.86 -36.28
CA ALA A 812 15.07 11.02 -37.08
C ALA A 812 15.84 11.04 -38.41
N ALA A 813 15.18 11.47 -39.49
CA ALA A 813 15.83 11.60 -40.80
C ALA A 813 16.95 12.66 -40.79
N ASP A 814 17.95 12.48 -41.66
CA ASP A 814 19.13 13.36 -41.76
C ASP A 814 18.77 14.85 -41.98
N THR A 815 17.68 15.13 -42.68
CA THR A 815 17.21 16.50 -42.91
C THR A 815 16.65 17.13 -41.64
N VAL A 816 16.06 16.34 -40.75
CA VAL A 816 15.39 16.79 -39.53
C VAL A 816 16.35 16.84 -38.34
N ILE A 817 17.33 15.93 -38.27
CA ILE A 817 18.26 15.86 -37.13
C ILE A 817 19.06 17.16 -36.96
N SER A 818 19.43 17.80 -38.07
CA SER A 818 20.17 19.08 -38.05
C SER A 818 19.36 20.21 -37.41
N ASP A 819 18.04 20.23 -37.63
CA ASP A 819 17.14 21.20 -37.00
C ASP A 819 16.96 20.90 -35.51
N ILE A 820 16.83 19.62 -35.13
CA ILE A 820 16.74 19.20 -33.71
C ILE A 820 18.02 19.61 -32.94
N ILE A 821 19.20 19.46 -33.54
CA ILE A 821 20.48 19.90 -32.94
C ILE A 821 20.47 21.42 -32.72
N LYS A 822 20.03 22.18 -33.72
CA LYS A 822 19.92 23.64 -33.64
C LYS A 822 18.93 24.06 -32.54
N ASP A 823 17.76 23.46 -32.48
CA ASP A 823 16.78 23.75 -31.43
C ASP A 823 17.31 23.34 -30.03
N THR A 824 18.07 22.24 -29.94
CA THR A 824 18.74 21.85 -28.68
C THR A 824 19.74 22.90 -28.20
N ALA A 825 20.52 23.49 -29.13
CA ALA A 825 21.41 24.60 -28.82
C ALA A 825 20.65 25.84 -28.33
N ILE A 826 19.48 26.14 -28.91
CA ILE A 826 18.58 27.21 -28.44
C ILE A 826 18.08 26.90 -27.03
N PHE A 827 17.64 25.66 -26.76
CA PHE A 827 17.17 25.28 -25.43
C PHE A 827 18.26 25.47 -24.37
N HIS A 828 19.47 25.00 -24.66
CA HIS A 828 20.64 25.18 -23.79
C HIS A 828 20.95 26.66 -23.54
N ALA A 829 20.96 27.50 -24.58
CA ALA A 829 21.21 28.93 -24.46
C ALA A 829 20.18 29.65 -23.56
N HIS A 830 18.95 29.15 -23.50
CA HIS A 830 17.88 29.61 -22.61
C HIS A 830 17.85 28.89 -21.25
N LYS A 831 18.98 28.27 -20.83
CA LYS A 831 19.17 27.59 -19.54
C LYS A 831 18.23 26.41 -19.28
N ALA A 832 17.60 25.86 -20.31
CA ALA A 832 16.99 24.55 -20.22
C ALA A 832 18.07 23.49 -19.95
N THR A 833 17.67 22.30 -19.50
CA THR A 833 18.58 21.16 -19.31
C THR A 833 18.20 20.05 -20.29
N PRO A 834 18.80 20.01 -21.49
CA PRO A 834 18.46 19.00 -22.49
C PRO A 834 19.08 17.65 -22.14
N VAL A 835 18.27 16.60 -22.17
CA VAL A 835 18.68 15.20 -22.11
C VAL A 835 18.26 14.56 -23.43
N VAL A 836 19.23 14.14 -24.24
CA VAL A 836 18.96 13.74 -25.63
C VAL A 836 19.08 12.23 -25.78
N ILE A 837 18.13 11.64 -26.49
CA ILE A 837 18.19 10.26 -26.97
C ILE A 837 18.46 10.33 -28.46
N ALA A 838 19.62 9.86 -28.90
CA ALA A 838 20.10 9.98 -30.27
C ALA A 838 20.63 8.63 -30.79
N ASP A 839 20.81 8.52 -32.09
CA ASP A 839 21.40 7.31 -32.68
C ASP A 839 22.88 7.14 -32.30
N GLU A 840 23.34 5.89 -32.30
CA GLU A 840 24.76 5.55 -32.23
C GLU A 840 25.56 6.32 -33.30
N GLY A 841 26.58 7.08 -32.86
CA GLY A 841 27.44 7.90 -33.72
C GLY A 841 27.05 9.37 -33.84
N GLU A 842 25.88 9.78 -33.35
CA GLU A 842 25.42 11.18 -33.43
C GLU A 842 25.91 12.03 -32.24
N SER A 843 27.16 12.50 -32.28
CA SER A 843 27.79 13.25 -31.18
C SER A 843 27.57 14.77 -31.24
N ARG A 844 26.83 15.31 -32.23
CA ARG A 844 26.67 16.77 -32.37
C ARG A 844 25.84 17.40 -31.25
N PHE A 845 25.10 16.60 -30.47
CA PHE A 845 24.36 17.04 -29.30
C PHE A 845 25.23 17.28 -28.06
N ASP A 846 26.42 16.69 -27.98
CA ASP A 846 27.28 16.68 -26.78
C ASP A 846 27.67 18.09 -26.31
N LEU A 847 27.68 19.06 -27.23
CA LEU A 847 28.00 20.46 -26.94
C LEU A 847 26.87 21.21 -26.20
N TYR A 848 25.64 20.71 -26.28
CA TYR A 848 24.43 21.43 -25.85
C TYR A 848 23.59 20.63 -24.84
N ALA A 849 23.68 19.31 -24.87
CA ALA A 849 22.96 18.42 -23.98
C ALA A 849 23.74 18.19 -22.68
N GLU A 850 23.01 18.04 -21.58
CA GLU A 850 23.58 17.67 -20.28
C GLU A 850 23.94 16.18 -20.21
N ASP A 851 23.15 15.34 -20.91
CA ASP A 851 23.41 13.92 -21.11
C ASP A 851 22.90 13.51 -22.50
N VAL A 852 23.66 12.65 -23.19
CA VAL A 852 23.27 12.02 -24.45
C VAL A 852 23.28 10.50 -24.31
N PHE A 853 22.17 9.87 -24.68
CA PHE A 853 22.00 8.42 -24.75
C PHE A 853 21.99 7.97 -26.20
N HIS A 854 23.11 7.36 -26.63
CA HIS A 854 23.23 6.76 -27.94
C HIS A 854 22.55 5.39 -27.96
N VAL A 855 21.53 5.24 -28.79
CA VAL A 855 20.77 3.99 -28.95
C VAL A 855 20.99 3.39 -30.34
N PRO A 856 20.79 2.07 -30.52
CA PRO A 856 20.95 1.44 -31.83
C PRO A 856 20.07 2.08 -32.90
N VAL A 857 20.64 2.26 -34.09
CA VAL A 857 19.96 2.85 -35.24
C VAL A 857 18.76 2.00 -35.65
N VAL A 858 17.60 2.63 -35.77
CA VAL A 858 16.35 2.02 -36.25
C VAL A 858 15.66 2.93 -37.27
N SER A 859 14.81 2.36 -38.10
CA SER A 859 13.98 3.13 -39.03
C SER A 859 12.99 4.03 -38.27
N GLN A 860 12.66 5.18 -38.88
CA GLN A 860 11.92 6.27 -38.22
C GLN A 860 10.57 5.83 -37.65
N HIS A 861 9.85 4.93 -38.32
CA HIS A 861 8.55 4.43 -37.85
C HIS A 861 8.65 3.45 -36.67
N LEU A 862 9.82 2.86 -36.42
CA LEU A 862 10.11 1.97 -35.28
C LEU A 862 10.86 2.69 -34.14
N ALA A 863 11.37 3.89 -34.39
CA ALA A 863 12.04 4.75 -33.40
C ALA A 863 11.30 4.95 -32.07
N PRO A 864 9.94 4.93 -32.01
CA PRO A 864 9.24 5.04 -30.74
C PRO A 864 9.58 3.97 -29.72
N ILE A 865 10.02 2.78 -30.15
CA ILE A 865 10.39 1.69 -29.24
C ILE A 865 11.67 2.01 -28.48
N VAL A 866 12.73 2.43 -29.18
CA VAL A 866 14.04 2.68 -28.56
C VAL A 866 14.06 3.95 -27.72
N ASN A 867 13.41 5.03 -28.20
CA ASN A 867 13.33 6.29 -27.46
C ASN A 867 12.54 6.12 -26.16
N THR A 868 11.39 5.46 -26.22
CA THR A 868 10.53 5.27 -25.05
C THR A 868 11.21 4.40 -23.99
N LEU A 869 11.98 3.38 -24.39
CA LEU A 869 12.68 2.51 -23.45
C LEU A 869 13.68 3.27 -22.58
N VAL A 870 14.45 4.19 -23.17
CA VAL A 870 15.35 5.07 -22.40
C VAL A 870 14.54 5.95 -21.45
N GLY A 871 13.45 6.57 -21.94
CA GLY A 871 12.62 7.45 -21.11
C GLY A 871 11.88 6.72 -19.98
N HIS A 872 11.47 5.47 -20.17
CA HIS A 872 10.89 4.60 -19.14
C HIS A 872 11.92 4.31 -18.02
N ILE A 873 13.15 3.93 -18.38
CA ILE A 873 14.24 3.70 -17.41
C ILE A 873 14.59 5.00 -16.68
N TRP A 874 14.73 6.11 -17.41
CA TRP A 874 15.02 7.42 -16.83
C TRP A 874 13.92 7.85 -15.85
N GLY A 875 12.66 7.67 -16.23
CA GLY A 875 11.50 8.01 -15.39
C GLY A 875 11.40 7.19 -14.11
N TYR A 876 11.72 5.90 -14.17
CA TYR A 876 11.82 5.05 -12.99
C TYR A 876 12.84 5.62 -11.98
N TYR A 877 14.04 5.93 -12.45
CA TYR A 877 15.09 6.45 -11.57
C TYR A 877 14.86 7.88 -11.11
N ALA A 878 14.19 8.69 -11.93
CA ALA A 878 13.77 10.03 -11.54
C ALA A 878 12.75 9.96 -10.38
N ALA A 879 11.81 9.00 -10.44
CA ALA A 879 10.87 8.76 -9.35
C ALA A 879 11.58 8.28 -8.07
N LEU A 880 12.55 7.37 -8.18
CA LEU A 880 13.35 6.92 -7.03
C LEU A 880 14.15 8.06 -6.41
N ALA A 881 14.78 8.92 -7.22
CA ALA A 881 15.52 10.07 -6.74
C ALA A 881 14.63 11.05 -5.96
N ILE A 882 13.39 11.26 -6.42
CA ILE A 882 12.40 12.08 -5.69
C ILE A 882 11.94 11.36 -4.39
N ASN A 883 11.72 10.04 -4.45
CA ASN A 883 11.27 9.24 -3.32
C ASN A 883 12.27 9.21 -2.15
N GLU A 884 13.57 9.22 -2.45
CA GLU A 884 14.66 9.23 -1.48
C GLU A 884 14.55 10.43 -0.51
N GLY A 885 14.16 11.60 -1.01
CA GLY A 885 13.88 12.77 -0.18
C GLY A 885 12.76 12.54 0.85
N SER A 886 11.76 11.73 0.53
CA SER A 886 10.68 11.41 1.47
C SER A 886 11.13 10.48 2.60
N ARG A 887 12.03 9.52 2.32
CA ARG A 887 12.55 8.57 3.31
C ARG A 887 13.33 9.26 4.42
N LEU A 888 14.13 10.27 4.08
CA LEU A 888 14.87 11.06 5.06
C LEU A 888 13.92 11.78 6.04
N LEU A 889 12.88 12.43 5.52
CA LEU A 889 11.86 13.08 6.36
C LEU A 889 11.09 12.05 7.20
N TYR A 890 10.69 10.93 6.59
CA TYR A 890 9.94 9.88 7.29
C TYR A 890 10.74 9.29 8.46
N GLY A 891 12.01 8.93 8.24
CA GLY A 891 12.88 8.38 9.29
C GLY A 891 13.05 9.33 10.47
N PHE A 892 13.18 10.64 10.21
CA PHE A 892 13.21 11.63 11.28
C PHE A 892 11.86 11.76 12.01
N ARG A 893 10.73 11.71 11.30
CA ARG A 893 9.40 11.75 11.91
C ARG A 893 9.20 10.57 12.87
N GLU A 894 9.54 9.35 12.44
CA GLU A 894 9.49 8.16 13.31
C GLU A 894 10.44 8.27 14.50
N GLU A 895 11.67 8.73 14.29
CA GLU A 895 12.63 8.89 15.38
C GLU A 895 12.12 9.87 16.45
N ILE A 896 11.54 10.99 16.03
CA ILE A 896 10.95 11.99 16.92
C ILE A 896 9.70 11.45 17.62
N GLN A 897 8.80 10.79 16.90
CA GLN A 897 7.60 10.18 17.50
C GLN A 897 7.96 9.13 18.55
N ASN A 898 8.87 8.19 18.22
CA ASN A 898 9.35 7.17 19.16
C ASN A 898 10.04 7.80 20.38
N THR A 899 10.75 8.91 20.19
CA THR A 899 11.36 9.64 21.30
C THR A 899 10.27 10.23 22.21
N ILE A 900 9.25 10.87 21.65
CA ILE A 900 8.13 11.41 22.43
C ILE A 900 7.43 10.28 23.19
N ASP A 901 7.05 9.20 22.51
CA ASP A 901 6.34 8.07 23.10
C ASP A 901 7.14 7.41 24.24
N SER A 902 8.47 7.29 24.09
CA SER A 902 9.36 6.76 25.13
C SER A 902 9.38 7.65 26.38
N HIS A 903 9.45 8.97 26.22
CA HIS A 903 9.46 9.88 27.37
C HIS A 903 8.08 9.99 28.03
N VAL A 904 6.99 9.95 27.23
CA VAL A 904 5.62 9.89 27.77
C VAL A 904 5.40 8.62 28.59
N LYS A 905 5.92 7.46 28.15
CA LYS A 905 5.93 6.21 28.94
C LYS A 905 6.72 6.33 30.25
N GLN A 906 7.71 7.22 30.32
CA GLN A 906 8.47 7.53 31.53
C GLN A 906 7.78 8.58 32.42
N GLY A 907 6.58 9.04 32.04
CA GLY A 907 5.77 10.01 32.80
C GLY A 907 6.11 11.48 32.53
N LEU A 908 6.93 11.78 31.52
CA LEU A 908 7.26 13.14 31.11
C LEU A 908 6.16 13.73 30.22
N ASP A 909 5.91 15.01 30.41
CA ASP A 909 5.00 15.79 29.58
C ASP A 909 5.72 16.38 28.35
N ILE A 910 4.99 16.71 27.29
CA ILE A 910 5.52 17.20 26.01
C ILE A 910 6.39 18.44 26.17
N TYR A 911 6.04 19.34 27.11
CA TYR A 911 6.88 20.50 27.42
C TYR A 911 8.24 20.12 28.02
N GLU A 912 8.29 19.05 28.82
CA GLU A 912 9.54 18.52 29.37
C GLU A 912 10.35 17.83 28.26
N VAL A 913 9.68 17.05 27.38
CA VAL A 913 10.32 16.36 26.25
C VAL A 913 11.07 17.31 25.32
N ILE A 914 10.49 18.46 24.94
CA ILE A 914 11.16 19.40 24.04
C ILE A 914 12.39 20.07 24.71
N LEU A 915 12.39 20.16 26.04
CA LEU A 915 13.52 20.69 26.81
C LEU A 915 14.63 19.66 27.01
N GLU A 916 14.35 18.37 26.83
CA GLU A 916 15.35 17.32 26.98
C GLU A 916 16.52 17.51 26.01
N LYS A 917 17.73 17.26 26.51
CA LYS A 917 18.95 17.38 25.72
C LYS A 917 18.97 16.37 24.57
N SER A 918 18.54 15.14 24.85
CA SER A 918 18.47 14.04 23.88
C SER A 918 17.55 14.37 22.69
N PHE A 919 16.40 15.01 22.95
CA PHE A 919 15.46 15.47 21.92
C PHE A 919 16.08 16.57 21.06
N ARG A 920 16.64 17.62 21.69
CA ARG A 920 17.24 18.76 20.97
C ARG A 920 18.44 18.36 20.12
N GLU A 921 19.27 17.43 20.59
CA GLU A 921 20.41 16.90 19.83
C GLU A 921 19.95 16.20 18.53
N LYS A 922 18.86 15.40 18.59
CA LYS A 922 18.27 14.76 17.40
C LYS A 922 17.75 15.79 16.40
N VAL A 923 17.01 16.79 16.88
CA VAL A 923 16.51 17.90 16.03
C VAL A 923 17.65 18.66 15.36
N VAL A 924 18.73 18.97 16.09
CA VAL A 924 19.89 19.69 15.54
C VAL A 924 20.67 18.85 14.54
N ARG A 925 20.85 17.54 14.80
CA ARG A 925 21.49 16.61 13.86
C ARG A 925 20.73 16.60 12.53
N PHE A 926 19.42 16.41 12.59
CA PHE A 926 18.57 16.41 11.41
C PHE A 926 18.56 17.77 10.70
N TYR A 927 18.50 18.88 11.43
CA TYR A 927 18.61 20.22 10.84
C TYR A 927 19.87 20.40 10.00
N ASN A 928 21.02 19.92 10.48
CA ASN A 928 22.28 20.01 9.74
C ASN A 928 22.26 19.13 8.49
N GLU A 929 21.76 17.90 8.59
CA GLU A 929 21.61 16.97 7.47
C GLU A 929 20.66 17.51 6.41
N PHE A 930 19.46 17.94 6.82
CA PHE A 930 18.45 18.54 5.94
C PHE A 930 18.99 19.77 5.20
N ARG A 931 19.77 20.62 5.88
CA ARG A 931 20.40 21.79 5.26
C ARG A 931 21.46 21.41 4.23
N ALA A 932 22.32 20.43 4.52
CA ALA A 932 23.33 19.96 3.58
C ALA A 932 22.69 19.42 2.30
N GLN A 933 21.66 18.58 2.45
CA GLN A 933 20.87 18.01 1.35
C GLN A 933 20.17 19.08 0.50
N LYS A 934 19.65 20.16 1.13
CA LYS A 934 19.08 21.31 0.42
C LYS A 934 20.12 22.06 -0.42
N THR A 935 21.33 22.23 0.09
CA THR A 935 22.43 22.88 -0.65
C THR A 935 22.88 22.05 -1.86
N GLU A 936 22.80 20.72 -1.79
CA GLU A 936 23.12 19.82 -2.91
C GLU A 936 21.96 19.64 -3.92
N ILE A 937 20.83 20.35 -3.76
CA ILE A 937 19.63 20.26 -4.63
C ILE A 937 19.09 18.82 -4.70
N ARG A 938 19.19 18.07 -3.60
CA ARG A 938 18.67 16.69 -3.51
C ARG A 938 17.19 16.61 -3.16
N PHE A 939 16.59 17.74 -2.80
CA PHE A 939 15.15 17.88 -2.69
C PHE A 939 14.59 18.53 -3.95
N PRO A 940 13.41 18.13 -4.44
CA PRO A 940 12.74 18.86 -5.50
C PRO A 940 12.64 20.34 -5.12
N THR A 941 12.98 21.24 -6.05
CA THR A 941 12.91 22.69 -5.86
C THR A 941 11.52 23.17 -5.37
N ALA A 942 10.50 22.33 -5.56
CA ALA A 942 9.10 22.55 -5.25
C ALA A 942 8.64 22.07 -3.85
N ILE A 943 9.52 21.70 -2.91
CA ILE A 943 9.06 21.58 -1.51
C ILE A 943 8.69 22.99 -1.03
N ALA A 944 7.43 23.36 -1.20
CA ALA A 944 6.88 24.65 -0.78
C ALA A 944 7.22 24.94 0.70
N LEU A 945 7.25 23.89 1.52
CA LEU A 945 7.45 23.95 2.97
C LEU A 945 8.92 23.77 3.41
N ALA A 946 9.90 23.72 2.50
CA ALA A 946 11.29 23.47 2.91
C ALA A 946 11.85 24.62 3.75
N SER A 947 11.42 25.85 3.49
CA SER A 947 11.77 27.02 4.30
C SER A 947 11.11 26.95 5.68
N ASP A 948 9.83 26.56 5.71
CA ASP A 948 9.05 26.40 6.93
C ASP A 948 9.59 25.30 7.84
N LEU A 949 9.94 24.14 7.28
CA LEU A 949 10.61 23.06 8.01
C LEU A 949 11.96 23.53 8.59
N THR A 950 12.71 24.35 7.83
CA THR A 950 13.98 24.92 8.33
C THR A 950 13.75 25.84 9.53
N LEU A 951 12.69 26.64 9.52
CA LEU A 951 12.28 27.51 10.63
C LEU A 951 11.80 26.68 11.83
N LEU A 952 10.89 25.72 11.62
CA LEU A 952 10.36 24.80 12.64
C LEU A 952 11.48 24.07 13.39
N LEU A 953 12.46 23.53 12.66
CA LEU A 953 13.61 22.86 13.27
C LEU A 953 14.47 23.80 14.13
N LYS A 954 14.57 25.08 13.76
CA LYS A 954 15.26 26.08 14.59
C LYS A 954 14.47 26.41 15.85
N TYR A 955 13.15 26.51 15.78
CA TYR A 955 12.28 26.67 16.96
C TYR A 955 12.43 25.50 17.93
N LEU A 956 12.31 24.26 17.43
CA LEU A 956 12.44 23.05 18.24
C LEU A 956 13.86 22.81 18.77
N ALA A 957 14.89 23.31 18.07
CA ALA A 957 16.27 23.33 18.57
C ALA A 957 16.52 24.40 19.64
N GLY A 958 15.54 25.28 19.92
CA GLY A 958 15.68 26.39 20.85
C GLY A 958 16.54 27.55 20.34
N LYS A 959 16.72 27.67 19.02
CA LYS A 959 17.52 28.74 18.39
C LYS A 959 16.73 30.01 18.09
N LEU A 960 15.39 29.94 18.08
CA LEU A 960 14.50 31.06 17.81
C LEU A 960 13.56 31.30 19.01
N PRO A 961 13.19 32.57 19.28
CA PRO A 961 12.22 32.88 20.33
C PRO A 961 10.83 32.33 19.98
N VAL A 962 10.28 31.45 20.82
CA VAL A 962 8.96 30.82 20.59
C VAL A 962 7.82 31.85 20.38
N SER A 963 8.02 33.05 20.91
CA SER A 963 7.18 34.25 20.71
C SER A 963 6.97 34.64 19.24
N ASP A 964 7.91 34.28 18.36
CA ASP A 964 7.88 34.65 16.94
C ASP A 964 7.17 33.58 16.09
N PHE A 965 6.89 32.40 16.68
CA PHE A 965 6.24 31.28 16.01
C PHE A 965 4.84 31.62 15.49
N GLU A 966 4.09 32.47 16.22
CA GLU A 966 2.75 32.90 15.80
C GLU A 966 2.80 33.80 14.57
N LEU A 967 3.85 34.62 14.43
CA LEU A 967 4.04 35.46 13.26
C LEU A 967 4.40 34.61 12.03
N ASP A 968 5.22 33.57 12.21
CA ASP A 968 5.67 32.73 11.11
C ASP A 968 4.59 31.73 10.64
N PHE A 969 3.77 31.18 11.55
CA PHE A 969 2.87 30.06 11.25
C PHE A 969 1.39 30.33 11.52
N GLY A 970 1.01 31.51 12.03
CA GLY A 970 -0.38 31.84 12.37
C GLY A 970 -0.98 30.97 13.48
N LYS A 971 -0.14 30.21 14.19
CA LYS A 971 -0.50 29.35 15.32
C LYS A 971 0.33 29.76 16.52
N LYS A 972 -0.26 29.77 17.72
CA LYS A 972 0.45 30.15 18.93
C LYS A 972 1.67 29.26 19.18
N GLY A 973 2.79 29.85 19.61
CA GLY A 973 4.03 29.15 19.93
C GLY A 973 3.96 28.31 21.20
N THR A 974 3.26 27.18 21.17
CA THR A 974 3.29 26.18 22.25
C THR A 974 4.11 24.97 21.83
N ALA A 975 4.65 24.22 22.80
CA ALA A 975 5.37 22.96 22.53
C ALA A 975 4.57 22.03 21.62
N LEU A 976 3.30 21.84 21.96
CA LEU A 976 2.34 21.03 21.21
C LEU A 976 2.10 21.57 19.79
N ASN A 977 1.86 22.89 19.64
CA ASN A 977 1.62 23.48 18.32
C ASN A 977 2.85 23.38 17.42
N MET A 978 4.05 23.56 17.97
CA MET A 978 5.30 23.41 17.22
C MET A 978 5.48 21.96 16.72
N LEU A 979 5.24 20.97 17.57
CA LEU A 979 5.32 19.55 17.19
C LEU A 979 4.23 19.16 16.18
N ASN A 980 2.98 19.57 16.42
CA ASN A 980 1.88 19.30 15.50
C ASN A 980 2.13 19.94 14.13
N THR A 981 2.64 21.17 14.09
CA THR A 981 2.96 21.86 12.83
C THR A 981 4.17 21.21 12.15
N LEU A 982 5.17 20.77 12.91
CA LEU A 982 6.28 19.97 12.37
C LEU A 982 5.75 18.69 11.71
N PHE A 983 4.94 17.89 12.41
CA PHE A 983 4.42 16.63 11.89
C PHE A 983 3.48 16.84 10.70
N GLU A 984 2.66 17.89 10.72
CA GLU A 984 1.81 18.30 9.60
C GLU A 984 2.65 18.61 8.36
N TYR A 985 3.63 19.51 8.48
CA TYR A 985 4.43 19.96 7.33
C TYR A 985 5.39 18.89 6.84
N MET A 986 5.93 18.06 7.74
CA MET A 986 6.69 16.87 7.37
C MET A 986 5.80 15.87 6.64
N GLY A 987 4.59 15.60 7.16
CA GLY A 987 3.61 14.74 6.51
C GLY A 987 3.28 15.23 5.11
N GLU A 988 2.99 16.52 4.93
CA GLU A 988 2.76 17.13 3.61
C GLU A 988 3.97 17.00 2.68
N SER A 989 5.19 17.24 3.18
CA SER A 989 6.41 17.14 2.39
C SER A 989 6.71 15.69 1.97
N ILE A 990 6.56 14.73 2.89
CA ILE A 990 6.64 13.29 2.61
C ILE A 990 5.60 12.92 1.55
N ASN A 991 4.37 13.40 1.67
CA ASN A 991 3.28 13.14 0.73
C ASN A 991 3.51 13.71 -0.67
N GLN A 992 4.24 14.82 -0.77
CA GLN A 992 4.61 15.43 -2.05
C GLN A 992 5.78 14.72 -2.72
N MET A 993 6.63 14.01 -1.97
CA MET A 993 7.85 13.35 -2.47
C MET A 993 7.76 11.83 -2.58
N SER A 994 6.94 11.17 -1.77
CA SER A 994 6.75 9.72 -1.83
C SER A 994 6.31 9.30 -3.23
N ARG A 995 7.01 8.32 -3.81
CA ARG A 995 6.70 7.71 -5.11
C ARG A 995 6.51 6.21 -4.93
N PRO A 996 5.27 5.73 -4.76
CA PRO A 996 4.99 4.32 -4.98
C PRO A 996 5.17 4.06 -6.48
N VAL A 997 6.21 3.34 -6.88
CA VAL A 997 6.51 3.13 -8.31
C VAL A 997 5.47 2.20 -8.95
N ASP A 998 5.05 1.15 -8.24
CA ASP A 998 4.10 0.15 -8.75
C ASP A 998 2.62 0.54 -8.54
N ALA A 999 2.33 1.67 -7.87
CA ALA A 999 0.98 2.17 -7.66
C ALA A 999 0.84 3.65 -8.07
N ILE A 1000 -0.37 4.10 -8.41
CA ILE A 1000 -0.58 5.51 -8.83
C ILE A 1000 -1.44 6.26 -7.81
N LYS A 1001 -0.93 7.42 -7.35
CA LYS A 1001 -1.52 8.27 -6.31
C LYS A 1001 -2.99 8.70 -6.54
N HIS A 1002 -3.51 8.77 -7.76
CA HIS A 1002 -4.91 9.19 -8.02
C HIS A 1002 -5.92 8.03 -8.01
N GLN A 1003 -5.47 6.77 -8.03
CA GLN A 1003 -6.31 5.65 -7.63
C GLN A 1003 -6.47 5.59 -6.10
N ALA A 1004 -5.61 6.32 -5.37
CA ALA A 1004 -5.89 6.81 -4.02
C ALA A 1004 -6.86 7.99 -4.11
N LYS A 1005 -8.10 7.80 -3.66
CA LYS A 1005 -8.89 8.93 -3.15
C LYS A 1005 -8.04 9.61 -2.07
N THR A 1006 -7.88 10.93 -2.15
CA THR A 1006 -7.04 11.73 -1.25
C THR A 1006 -7.49 11.59 0.20
N VAL A 1007 -6.92 10.62 0.92
CA VAL A 1007 -7.06 10.51 2.37
C VAL A 1007 -6.10 11.50 3.01
N THR A 1008 -6.66 12.43 3.77
CA THR A 1008 -5.91 13.29 4.68
C THR A 1008 -5.18 12.40 5.68
N VAL A 1009 -3.87 12.58 5.78
CA VAL A 1009 -3.06 11.85 6.76
C VAL A 1009 -3.56 12.27 8.14
N GLY A 1010 -4.11 11.31 8.89
CA GLY A 1010 -4.54 11.55 10.25
C GLY A 1010 -3.32 11.93 11.07
N THR A 1011 -3.19 13.19 11.43
CA THR A 1011 -2.25 13.59 12.46
C THR A 1011 -2.80 13.02 13.77
N SER A 1012 -2.05 12.11 14.38
CA SER A 1012 -2.27 11.66 15.75
C SER A 1012 -2.31 12.92 16.60
N ARG A 1013 -3.51 13.35 16.99
CA ARG A 1013 -3.64 14.55 17.83
C ARG A 1013 -3.13 14.17 19.19
N ILE A 1014 -1.95 14.66 19.52
CA ILE A 1014 -1.45 14.59 20.88
C ILE A 1014 -2.43 15.44 21.71
N SER A 1015 -3.23 14.79 22.54
CA SER A 1015 -4.24 15.45 23.36
C SER A 1015 -3.66 15.76 24.73
N GLU A 1016 -4.07 16.90 25.27
CA GLU A 1016 -3.54 17.45 26.50
C GLU A 1016 -4.67 17.58 27.53
N LYS A 1017 -4.37 17.27 28.79
CA LYS A 1017 -5.20 17.64 29.95
C LYS A 1017 -4.31 18.37 30.96
N ILE A 1018 -4.30 19.70 30.88
CA ILE A 1018 -3.75 20.55 31.94
C ILE A 1018 -4.88 20.82 32.93
N GLU A 1019 -4.86 20.16 34.09
CA GLU A 1019 -5.85 20.25 35.17
C GLU A 1019 -5.15 20.70 36.48
N GLY A 1020 -5.83 21.45 37.36
CA GLY A 1020 -5.28 21.90 38.65
C GLY A 1020 -5.72 23.30 39.09
N LEU A 1021 -5.68 23.56 40.40
CA LEU A 1021 -6.25 24.76 41.05
C LEU A 1021 -5.80 26.10 40.45
N LEU A 1022 -4.53 26.24 40.07
CA LEU A 1022 -4.00 27.47 39.46
C LEU A 1022 -4.50 27.68 38.02
N PHE A 1023 -4.63 26.60 37.23
CA PHE A 1023 -5.13 26.63 35.87
C PHE A 1023 -6.65 26.79 35.81
N GLU A 1024 -7.39 26.15 36.72
CA GLU A 1024 -8.83 26.38 36.92
C GLU A 1024 -9.11 27.84 37.30
N THR A 1025 -8.27 28.42 38.15
CA THR A 1025 -8.39 29.84 38.51
C THR A 1025 -8.11 30.76 37.31
N LEU A 1026 -7.09 30.49 36.52
CA LEU A 1026 -6.84 31.22 35.27
C LEU A 1026 -8.06 31.17 34.34
N ALA A 1027 -8.64 29.97 34.15
CA ALA A 1027 -9.82 29.77 33.34
C ALA A 1027 -11.04 30.55 33.87
N ALA A 1028 -11.22 30.62 35.18
CA ALA A 1028 -12.28 31.43 35.82
C ALA A 1028 -12.14 32.94 35.57
N TYR A 1029 -10.94 33.42 35.23
CA TYR A 1029 -10.69 34.80 34.79
C TYR A 1029 -10.71 34.97 33.26
N ASN A 1030 -11.22 33.98 32.52
CA ASN A 1030 -11.22 33.91 31.05
C ASN A 1030 -9.83 33.89 30.40
N PHE A 1031 -8.81 33.43 31.13
CA PHE A 1031 -7.47 33.20 30.59
C PHE A 1031 -7.19 31.71 30.48
N ASN A 1032 -6.71 31.28 29.32
CA ASN A 1032 -6.21 29.92 29.12
C ASN A 1032 -4.67 29.90 29.10
N VAL A 1033 -4.09 28.70 29.03
CA VAL A 1033 -2.63 28.45 29.00
C VAL A 1033 -1.93 29.26 27.91
N SER A 1034 -2.62 29.60 26.82
CA SER A 1034 -2.07 30.37 25.71
C SER A 1034 -1.82 31.85 26.00
N HIS A 1035 -2.17 32.33 27.20
CA HIS A 1035 -1.79 33.66 27.72
C HIS A 1035 -0.52 33.60 28.59
N LEU A 1036 0.18 32.46 28.61
CA LEU A 1036 1.37 32.24 29.42
C LEU A 1036 2.53 31.79 28.53
N THR A 1037 3.76 32.07 28.96
CA THR A 1037 4.96 31.46 28.36
C THR A 1037 5.10 30.01 28.82
N ASN A 1038 5.70 29.12 28.01
CA ASN A 1038 5.93 27.70 28.40
C ASN A 1038 6.66 27.58 29.74
N LYS A 1039 7.63 28.47 30.00
CA LYS A 1039 8.34 28.55 31.27
C LYS A 1039 7.37 28.81 32.44
N ASN A 1040 6.41 29.72 32.27
CA ASN A 1040 5.39 30.02 33.28
C ASN A 1040 4.37 28.88 33.43
N VAL A 1041 4.04 28.15 32.36
CA VAL A 1041 3.19 26.96 32.44
C VAL A 1041 3.84 25.90 33.33
N ILE A 1042 5.13 25.61 33.11
CA ILE A 1042 5.90 24.66 33.94
C ILE A 1042 5.98 25.15 35.38
N VAL A 1043 6.26 26.44 35.60
CA VAL A 1043 6.29 27.02 36.96
C VAL A 1043 4.94 26.85 37.66
N LEU A 1044 3.82 27.16 37.01
CA LEU A 1044 2.49 26.99 37.60
C LEU A 1044 2.17 25.52 37.87
N LYS A 1045 2.53 24.61 36.97
CA LYS A 1045 2.38 23.16 37.15
C LYS A 1045 3.22 22.61 38.32
N ASN A 1046 4.39 23.19 38.58
CA ASN A 1046 5.20 22.80 39.73
C ASN A 1046 4.72 23.46 41.03
N LEU A 1047 4.08 24.62 40.95
CA LEU A 1047 3.57 25.35 42.12
C LEU A 1047 2.21 24.84 42.60
N GLN A 1048 1.37 24.27 41.74
CA GLN A 1048 0.01 23.82 42.12
C GLN A 1048 0.01 22.82 43.28
N ASP A 1049 0.97 21.88 43.33
CA ASP A 1049 1.02 20.85 44.38
C ASP A 1049 1.38 21.42 45.76
N ILE A 1050 1.95 22.63 45.81
CA ILE A 1050 2.27 23.32 47.06
C ILE A 1050 1.20 24.34 47.48
N VAL A 1051 0.21 24.61 46.65
CA VAL A 1051 -0.89 25.56 46.92
C VAL A 1051 -2.11 24.81 47.45
N TYR A 1052 -2.49 25.06 48.70
CA TYR A 1052 -3.67 24.45 49.32
C TYR A 1052 -4.98 25.09 48.87
N GLN A 1053 -5.04 26.42 48.80
CA GLN A 1053 -6.22 27.16 48.34
C GLN A 1053 -5.83 28.60 47.91
N ILE A 1054 -6.68 29.21 47.08
CA ILE A 1054 -6.58 30.62 46.66
C ILE A 1054 -7.65 31.41 47.41
N LYS A 1055 -7.25 32.37 48.25
CA LYS A 1055 -8.13 33.13 49.15
C LYS A 1055 -8.72 34.39 48.51
N GLY A 1056 -8.13 34.85 47.42
CA GLY A 1056 -8.57 36.04 46.67
C GLY A 1056 -7.60 36.38 45.55
N ALA A 1057 -8.03 37.20 44.61
CA ALA A 1057 -7.25 37.55 43.43
C ALA A 1057 -7.48 39.00 42.98
N ILE A 1058 -6.49 39.56 42.27
CA ILE A 1058 -6.55 40.88 41.63
C ILE A 1058 -6.06 40.75 40.19
N LEU A 1059 -6.92 41.12 39.24
CA LEU A 1059 -6.55 41.25 37.84
C LEU A 1059 -6.16 42.70 37.54
N TYR A 1060 -4.96 42.89 37.00
CA TYR A 1060 -4.45 44.17 36.56
C TYR A 1060 -4.33 44.23 35.03
N ARG A 1061 -4.52 45.42 34.46
CA ARG A 1061 -4.20 45.75 33.06
C ARG A 1061 -3.04 46.73 33.00
N LEU A 1062 -2.20 46.61 31.98
CA LEU A 1062 -1.05 47.47 31.73
C LEU A 1062 -1.31 48.36 30.51
N GLY A 1063 -0.76 49.57 30.53
CA GLY A 1063 -0.84 50.53 29.42
C GLY A 1063 0.46 51.32 29.27
N ASN A 1064 0.66 51.95 28.11
CA ASN A 1064 1.86 52.74 27.77
C ASN A 1064 3.18 51.93 27.86
N LEU A 1065 3.18 50.70 27.33
CA LEU A 1065 4.41 49.96 27.05
C LEU A 1065 5.05 50.48 25.76
N ASN A 1066 6.37 50.34 25.59
CA ASN A 1066 7.03 50.72 24.33
C ASN A 1066 6.66 49.75 23.19
N ILE A 1067 7.12 50.02 21.96
CA ILE A 1067 6.85 49.16 20.78
C ILE A 1067 7.37 47.71 20.98
N LEU A 1068 8.36 47.52 21.87
CA LEU A 1068 8.92 46.21 22.22
C LEU A 1068 8.17 45.53 23.38
N GLY A 1069 7.10 46.15 23.92
CA GLY A 1069 6.35 45.63 25.06
C GLY A 1069 7.04 45.77 26.41
N GLU A 1070 8.11 46.55 26.50
CA GLU A 1070 8.89 46.75 27.73
C GLU A 1070 8.34 47.93 28.57
N PRO A 1071 8.43 47.83 29.92
CA PRO A 1071 7.96 48.87 30.81
C PRO A 1071 8.89 50.09 30.84
N THR A 1072 8.36 51.25 30.46
CA THR A 1072 9.01 52.57 30.52
C THR A 1072 8.66 53.29 31.83
N ASP A 1073 9.11 54.54 31.98
CA ASP A 1073 8.72 55.38 33.12
C ASP A 1073 7.29 55.95 32.98
N GLU A 1074 6.71 55.86 31.79
CA GLU A 1074 5.33 56.26 31.48
C GLU A 1074 4.33 55.10 31.57
N THR A 1075 4.80 53.87 31.78
CA THR A 1075 3.95 52.67 31.88
C THR A 1075 3.03 52.73 33.09
N ILE A 1076 1.74 52.55 32.83
CA ILE A 1076 0.67 52.56 33.82
C ILE A 1076 0.13 51.15 34.07
N ILE A 1077 -0.41 50.95 35.28
CA ILE A 1077 -1.10 49.74 35.72
C ILE A 1077 -2.45 50.14 36.29
N GLU A 1078 -3.50 49.39 35.96
CA GLU A 1078 -4.88 49.62 36.38
C GLU A 1078 -5.44 48.35 37.02
N VAL A 1079 -6.31 48.48 38.03
CA VAL A 1079 -7.05 47.36 38.62
C VAL A 1079 -8.33 47.13 37.81
N ILE A 1080 -8.49 45.94 37.25
CA ILE A 1080 -9.70 45.54 36.51
C ILE A 1080 -10.71 44.85 37.43
N LYS A 1081 -10.23 43.95 38.29
CA LYS A 1081 -11.10 43.12 39.14
C LYS A 1081 -10.39 42.75 40.44
N LYS A 1082 -11.11 42.74 41.57
CA LYS A 1082 -10.64 42.28 42.88
C LYS A 1082 -11.69 41.38 43.51
N GLU A 1083 -11.28 40.21 43.99
CA GLU A 1083 -12.19 39.20 44.53
C GLU A 1083 -11.63 38.49 45.78
N GLY A 1084 -12.52 37.84 46.51
CA GLY A 1084 -12.21 37.14 47.76
C GLY A 1084 -11.73 38.10 48.86
N VAL A 1085 -10.79 37.64 49.68
CA VAL A 1085 -10.26 38.45 50.80
C VAL A 1085 -9.55 39.73 50.35
N LEU A 1086 -9.22 39.87 49.06
CA LEU A 1086 -8.55 41.05 48.50
C LEU A 1086 -9.51 42.17 48.05
N ALA A 1087 -10.82 41.92 47.99
CA ALA A 1087 -11.81 42.90 47.52
C ALA A 1087 -11.84 44.18 48.36
N THR A 1088 -11.80 44.03 49.69
CA THR A 1088 -11.90 45.14 50.67
C THR A 1088 -10.56 45.82 50.97
N ILE A 1089 -9.45 45.32 50.41
CA ILE A 1089 -8.10 45.81 50.73
C ILE A 1089 -7.66 46.86 49.72
N PRO A 1090 -7.31 48.10 50.11
CA PRO A 1090 -6.89 49.13 49.17
C PRO A 1090 -5.60 48.75 48.43
N SER A 1091 -5.62 48.85 47.10
CA SER A 1091 -4.46 48.61 46.24
C SER A 1091 -3.74 49.93 45.99
N ARG A 1092 -2.40 49.95 46.09
CA ARG A 1092 -1.60 51.13 45.74
C ARG A 1092 -1.95 51.66 44.34
N VAL A 1093 -2.25 50.76 43.41
CA VAL A 1093 -2.59 51.09 42.02
C VAL A 1093 -3.81 52.01 41.94
N GLU A 1094 -4.74 51.93 42.91
CA GLU A 1094 -5.94 52.79 42.98
C GLU A 1094 -5.61 54.25 43.37
N THR A 1095 -4.39 54.52 43.87
CA THR A 1095 -3.93 55.87 44.28
C THR A 1095 -2.75 56.40 43.46
N ASP A 1096 -1.94 55.51 42.86
CA ASP A 1096 -0.82 55.87 41.99
C ASP A 1096 -0.69 54.82 40.85
N PRO A 1097 -1.12 55.16 39.62
CA PRO A 1097 -1.21 54.21 38.53
C PRO A 1097 0.15 53.88 37.88
N ARG A 1098 1.27 54.50 38.29
CA ARG A 1098 2.58 54.19 37.69
C ARG A 1098 3.05 52.78 38.03
N LEU A 1099 3.56 52.03 37.05
CA LEU A 1099 4.12 50.70 37.26
C LEU A 1099 5.50 50.79 37.93
N LYS A 1100 5.65 50.24 39.14
CA LYS A 1100 6.91 50.27 39.91
C LYS A 1100 7.07 49.07 40.84
N GLY A 1101 8.31 48.83 41.29
CA GLY A 1101 8.67 47.76 42.22
C GLY A 1101 8.59 46.36 41.60
N THR A 1102 8.24 45.35 42.41
CA THR A 1102 8.17 43.93 41.98
C THR A 1102 7.30 43.73 40.74
N LYS A 1103 6.19 44.47 40.60
CA LYS A 1103 5.33 44.38 39.41
C LYS A 1103 6.02 44.88 38.13
N LYS A 1104 6.90 45.90 38.21
CA LYS A 1104 7.71 46.36 37.05
C LYS A 1104 8.74 45.30 36.65
N ILE A 1105 9.34 44.61 37.63
CA ILE A 1105 10.30 43.52 37.40
C ILE A 1105 9.60 42.32 36.74
N ILE A 1106 8.41 41.93 37.23
CA ILE A 1106 7.63 40.82 36.67
C ILE A 1106 7.26 41.08 35.21
N VAL A 1107 6.84 42.31 34.87
CA VAL A 1107 6.51 42.68 33.48
C VAL A 1107 7.76 42.68 32.60
N ARG A 1108 8.91 43.14 33.11
CA ARG A 1108 10.17 43.16 32.36
C ARG A 1108 10.75 41.77 32.12
N GLU A 1109 10.69 40.89 33.11
CA GLU A 1109 11.30 39.55 33.05
C GLU A 1109 10.34 38.47 32.56
N GLY A 1110 9.03 38.75 32.59
CA GLY A 1110 7.98 37.84 32.12
C GLY A 1110 7.85 36.53 32.90
N ASN A 1111 8.43 36.42 34.09
CA ASN A 1111 8.41 35.20 34.90
C ASN A 1111 7.31 35.24 35.97
N VAL A 1112 6.64 34.10 36.21
CA VAL A 1112 5.76 33.92 37.38
C VAL A 1112 6.56 34.18 38.65
N TYR A 1113 6.02 35.02 39.51
CA TYR A 1113 6.61 35.35 40.80
C TYR A 1113 5.82 34.68 41.93
N ILE A 1114 6.52 34.04 42.86
CA ILE A 1114 5.98 33.59 44.14
C ILE A 1114 6.78 34.26 45.27
N GLY A 1115 6.08 34.78 46.28
CA GLY A 1115 6.74 35.43 47.42
C GLY A 1115 5.77 36.10 48.37
N GLN A 1116 6.28 36.89 49.31
CA GLN A 1116 5.45 37.65 50.26
C GLN A 1116 5.26 39.11 49.83
N GLY A 1117 4.06 39.66 50.08
CA GLY A 1117 3.75 41.06 49.87
C GLY A 1117 4.53 41.96 50.84
N ARG A 1118 5.23 42.99 50.32
CA ARG A 1118 6.13 43.85 51.12
C ARG A 1118 5.45 44.72 52.19
N LYS A 1119 4.13 44.91 52.14
CA LYS A 1119 3.37 45.73 53.11
C LYS A 1119 2.51 44.92 54.06
N ASP A 1120 2.13 43.70 53.68
CA ASP A 1120 1.11 42.91 54.35
C ASP A 1120 1.55 41.45 54.62
N ASN A 1121 2.77 41.07 54.25
CA ASN A 1121 3.40 39.75 54.42
C ASN A 1121 2.54 38.57 53.93
N ARG A 1122 1.58 38.81 53.03
CA ARG A 1122 0.73 37.75 52.46
C ARG A 1122 1.48 36.97 51.39
N SER A 1123 1.32 35.66 51.38
CA SER A 1123 1.85 34.80 50.33
C SER A 1123 1.07 35.02 49.03
N ILE A 1124 1.78 35.45 47.99
CA ILE A 1124 1.20 35.79 46.70
C ILE A 1124 1.90 35.05 45.57
N ILE A 1125 1.11 34.70 44.55
CA ILE A 1125 1.61 34.35 43.22
C ILE A 1125 1.19 35.47 42.27
N VAL A 1126 2.10 35.96 41.44
CA VAL A 1126 1.79 36.94 40.39
C VAL A 1126 2.13 36.33 39.04
N ILE A 1127 1.11 36.20 38.20
CA ILE A 1127 1.15 35.56 36.89
C ILE A 1127 1.13 36.65 35.82
N PRO A 1128 2.19 36.84 35.03
CA PRO A 1128 2.14 37.71 33.87
C PRO A 1128 1.31 37.08 32.75
N LEU A 1129 0.40 37.87 32.17
CA LEU A 1129 -0.52 37.45 31.12
C LEU A 1129 -0.14 38.13 29.80
N LEU A 1130 0.08 37.31 28.77
CA LEU A 1130 0.31 37.76 27.40
C LEU A 1130 -0.99 38.27 26.76
N SER A 1131 -0.84 39.23 25.84
CA SER A 1131 -1.97 39.85 25.14
C SER A 1131 -2.73 38.86 24.26
N ALA A 1132 -4.04 39.06 24.16
CA ALA A 1132 -4.90 38.33 23.23
C ALA A 1132 -4.89 38.92 21.81
N SER A 1133 -4.20 40.05 21.59
CA SER A 1133 -4.16 40.75 20.30
C SER A 1133 -3.15 40.12 19.33
N SER A 1134 -3.61 39.79 18.12
CA SER A 1134 -2.77 39.27 17.04
C SER A 1134 -1.75 40.29 16.51
N ALA A 1135 -1.93 41.59 16.81
CA ALA A 1135 -1.01 42.64 16.40
C ALA A 1135 0.24 42.74 17.31
N ALA A 1136 0.19 42.19 18.53
CA ALA A 1136 1.30 42.24 19.49
C ALA A 1136 1.20 41.07 20.51
N PRO A 1137 1.32 39.80 20.07
CA PRO A 1137 1.04 38.62 20.90
C PRO A 1137 2.02 38.45 22.09
N ASN A 1138 3.19 39.10 22.02
CA ASN A 1138 4.27 38.95 23.01
C ASN A 1138 4.24 40.00 24.13
N LEU A 1139 3.24 40.88 24.12
CA LEU A 1139 3.14 41.99 25.04
C LEU A 1139 2.42 41.54 26.31
N ILE A 1140 3.04 41.71 27.48
CA ILE A 1140 2.39 41.44 28.78
C ILE A 1140 1.47 42.63 29.07
N ASP A 1141 0.19 42.49 28.74
CA ASP A 1141 -0.81 43.54 28.96
C ASP A 1141 -1.64 43.33 30.23
N GLY A 1142 -1.40 42.22 30.95
CA GLY A 1142 -2.08 41.91 32.21
C GLY A 1142 -1.20 41.24 33.26
N LEU A 1143 -1.58 41.41 34.53
CA LEU A 1143 -1.02 40.65 35.67
C LEU A 1143 -2.17 40.07 36.49
N LEU A 1144 -2.15 38.77 36.78
CA LEU A 1144 -3.05 38.14 37.75
C LEU A 1144 -2.31 37.87 39.05
N LEU A 1145 -2.70 38.57 40.12
CA LEU A 1145 -2.18 38.35 41.47
C LEU A 1145 -3.13 37.46 42.26
N LEU A 1146 -2.63 36.37 42.80
CA LEU A 1146 -3.35 35.41 43.63
C LEU A 1146 -2.81 35.48 45.06
N ASN A 1147 -3.69 35.55 46.05
CA ASN A 1147 -3.35 35.34 47.47
C ASN A 1147 -3.57 33.86 47.82
N ILE A 1148 -2.51 33.19 48.23
CA ILE A 1148 -2.49 31.73 48.42
C ILE A 1148 -2.23 31.34 49.87
N SER A 1149 -2.55 30.10 50.24
CA SER A 1149 -1.92 29.43 51.38
C SER A 1149 -1.28 28.12 50.95
N PHE A 1150 -0.16 27.78 51.57
CA PHE A 1150 0.60 26.59 51.26
C PHE A 1150 -0.01 25.32 51.87
N THR A 1151 0.23 24.19 51.22
CA THR A 1151 -0.06 22.86 51.76
C THR A 1151 0.90 22.54 52.91
N LYS A 1152 0.39 22.06 54.05
CA LYS A 1152 1.20 21.87 55.28
C LYS A 1152 2.20 20.72 55.18
N ASN A 1153 1.83 19.62 54.52
CA ASN A 1153 2.68 18.43 54.34
C ASN A 1153 2.97 18.23 52.85
N VAL A 1154 4.12 18.71 52.39
CA VAL A 1154 4.60 18.56 51.01
C VAL A 1154 5.86 17.72 51.04
N SER A 1155 5.96 16.72 50.15
CA SER A 1155 7.17 15.90 50.03
C SER A 1155 8.38 16.74 49.61
N LEU A 1156 9.57 16.29 49.99
CA LEU A 1156 10.82 16.95 49.64
C LEU A 1156 10.99 17.09 48.11
N SER A 1157 10.65 16.04 47.35
CA SER A 1157 10.71 16.04 45.88
C SER A 1157 9.79 17.10 45.27
N THR A 1158 8.58 17.28 45.81
CA THR A 1158 7.64 18.31 45.35
C THR A 1158 8.13 19.72 45.70
N LYS A 1159 8.75 19.94 46.88
CA LYS A 1159 9.37 21.22 47.24
C LYS A 1159 10.52 21.59 46.30
N ILE A 1160 11.39 20.64 45.99
CA ILE A 1160 12.52 20.82 45.06
C ILE A 1160 11.99 21.16 43.65
N LYS A 1161 10.99 20.40 43.16
CA LYS A 1161 10.37 20.66 41.86
C LYS A 1161 9.72 22.05 41.79
N ALA A 1162 9.06 22.47 42.87
CA ALA A 1162 8.44 23.80 42.99
C ALA A 1162 9.44 24.96 43.09
N LEU A 1163 10.63 24.75 43.67
CA LEU A 1163 11.69 25.76 43.75
C LEU A 1163 12.32 26.09 42.40
N GLY A 1164 12.36 25.12 41.47
CA GLY A 1164 12.94 25.30 40.14
C GLY A 1164 14.37 25.86 40.20
N GLY A 1165 14.68 26.87 39.38
CA GLY A 1165 16.03 27.49 39.36
C GLY A 1165 16.47 28.12 40.70
N LYS A 1166 15.55 28.39 41.63
CA LYS A 1166 15.88 28.88 42.98
C LYS A 1166 16.58 27.80 43.82
N TYR A 1167 16.31 26.52 43.58
CA TYR A 1167 16.95 25.40 44.28
C TYR A 1167 18.46 25.38 44.00
N GLU A 1168 18.87 25.46 42.73
CA GLU A 1168 20.28 25.49 42.35
C GLU A 1168 20.99 26.74 42.91
N HIS A 1169 20.30 27.88 42.94
CA HIS A 1169 20.85 29.09 43.54
C HIS A 1169 21.07 28.93 45.06
N ILE A 1170 20.09 28.37 45.79
CA ILE A 1170 20.24 28.07 47.22
C ILE A 1170 21.40 27.10 47.45
N LYS A 1171 21.47 26.03 46.64
CA LYS A 1171 22.53 25.02 46.71
C LYS A 1171 23.92 25.61 46.51
N ASN A 1172 24.11 26.44 45.48
CA ASN A 1172 25.37 27.11 45.23
C ASN A 1172 25.77 28.01 46.42
N ILE A 1173 24.83 28.79 46.97
CA ILE A 1173 25.11 29.66 48.13
C ILE A 1173 25.52 28.86 49.37
N VAL A 1174 24.86 27.72 49.63
CA VAL A 1174 25.23 26.84 50.75
C VAL A 1174 26.62 26.23 50.55
N GLN A 1175 26.93 25.79 49.33
CA GLN A 1175 28.22 25.20 48.98
C GLN A 1175 29.36 26.23 48.97
N GLU A 1176 29.10 27.48 48.59
CA GLU A 1176 30.05 28.61 48.67
C GLU A 1176 30.52 28.88 50.11
N ASN A 1177 29.69 28.52 51.10
CA ASN A 1177 30.02 28.64 52.52
C ASN A 1177 30.67 27.37 53.11
N SER A 1178 31.26 26.50 52.26
CA SER A 1178 31.94 25.25 52.66
C SER A 1178 31.07 24.22 53.40
N VAL A 1179 29.75 24.28 53.25
CA VAL A 1179 28.81 23.29 53.78
C VAL A 1179 28.44 22.29 52.68
N GLY A 1180 28.60 20.99 52.94
CA GLY A 1180 28.21 19.93 51.99
C GLY A 1180 26.69 19.87 51.81
N TRP A 1181 26.21 19.88 50.57
CA TRP A 1181 24.78 19.94 50.23
C TRP A 1181 24.05 18.61 50.49
N ASP A 1182 22.95 18.66 51.25
CA ASP A 1182 21.94 17.60 51.36
C ASP A 1182 20.57 18.22 51.02
N ASP A 1183 19.82 17.58 50.12
CA ASP A 1183 18.46 18.00 49.74
C ASP A 1183 17.54 18.16 50.95
N LYS A 1184 17.75 17.39 52.03
CA LYS A 1184 17.00 17.51 53.28
C LYS A 1184 17.11 18.88 53.93
N TYR A 1185 18.12 19.69 53.60
CA TYR A 1185 18.21 21.07 54.12
C TYR A 1185 17.06 21.96 53.68
N ILE A 1186 16.39 21.63 52.58
CA ILE A 1186 15.16 22.33 52.16
C ILE A 1186 14.04 22.17 53.21
N ASP A 1187 14.01 21.06 53.96
CA ASP A 1187 13.02 20.83 55.02
C ASP A 1187 13.33 21.62 56.32
N LEU A 1188 14.52 22.20 56.47
CA LEU A 1188 14.86 23.07 57.61
C LEU A 1188 14.12 24.41 57.54
N VAL A 1189 13.62 24.79 56.37
CA VAL A 1189 12.97 26.08 56.14
C VAL A 1189 11.46 25.85 56.01
N ALA A 1190 10.68 26.56 56.83
CA ALA A 1190 9.23 26.55 56.72
C ALA A 1190 8.79 26.96 55.31
N ILE A 1191 7.75 26.31 54.77
CA ILE A 1191 7.35 26.47 53.36
C ILE A 1191 7.00 27.93 53.01
N GLU A 1192 6.42 28.67 53.95
CA GLU A 1192 6.13 30.10 53.79
C GLU A 1192 7.40 30.95 53.64
N GLU A 1193 8.49 30.57 54.30
CA GLU A 1193 9.77 31.28 54.23
C GLU A 1193 10.59 30.81 53.02
N LEU A 1194 10.51 29.53 52.69
CA LEU A 1194 11.19 28.90 51.56
C LEU A 1194 10.77 29.52 50.23
N PHE A 1195 9.47 29.79 50.06
CA PHE A 1195 8.96 30.51 48.88
C PHE A 1195 8.83 32.02 49.10
N GLY A 1196 8.90 32.51 50.34
CA GLY A 1196 8.73 33.93 50.68
C GLY A 1196 10.00 34.78 50.67
N ARG A 1197 11.17 34.20 50.95
CA ARG A 1197 12.47 34.90 51.05
C ARG A 1197 13.31 34.76 49.78
N SER A 1198 14.35 35.57 49.62
CA SER A 1198 15.29 35.44 48.50
C SER A 1198 16.19 34.20 48.65
N ALA A 1199 16.80 33.73 47.57
CA ALA A 1199 17.67 32.54 47.61
C ALA A 1199 18.84 32.73 48.57
N GLU A 1200 19.38 33.95 48.63
CA GLU A 1200 20.49 34.35 49.51
C GLU A 1200 20.12 34.19 50.98
N LYS A 1201 18.97 34.74 51.40
CA LYS A 1201 18.50 34.61 52.78
C LYS A 1201 18.19 33.18 53.19
N ILE A 1202 17.75 32.35 52.24
CA ILE A 1202 17.47 30.92 52.49
C ILE A 1202 18.78 30.16 52.61
N GLY A 1203 19.72 30.39 51.70
CA GLY A 1203 21.06 29.81 51.76
C GLY A 1203 21.79 30.19 53.06
N GLU A 1204 21.82 31.46 53.43
CA GLU A 1204 22.38 31.97 54.69
C GLU A 1204 21.72 31.30 55.91
N TYR A 1205 20.39 31.15 55.89
CA TYR A 1205 19.67 30.48 56.97
C TYR A 1205 20.03 29.00 57.07
N ILE A 1206 20.06 28.28 55.94
CA ILE A 1206 20.48 26.87 55.89
C ILE A 1206 21.92 26.72 56.40
N VAL A 1207 22.85 27.59 55.95
CA VAL A 1207 24.24 27.62 56.44
C VAL A 1207 24.27 27.83 57.96
N SER A 1208 23.48 28.76 58.50
CA SER A 1208 23.43 29.01 59.95
C SER A 1208 22.94 27.80 60.76
N GLN A 1209 21.97 27.04 60.23
CA GLN A 1209 21.42 25.84 60.87
C GLN A 1209 22.37 24.64 60.73
N ALA A 1210 22.99 24.47 59.56
CA ALA A 1210 23.95 23.40 59.27
C ALA A 1210 25.26 23.54 60.06
N ILE A 1211 25.75 24.77 60.26
CA ILE A 1211 26.94 25.04 61.11
C ILE A 1211 26.62 24.77 62.59
N SER A 1212 25.40 25.06 63.05
CA SER A 1212 24.98 24.81 64.44
C SER A 1212 24.79 23.32 64.80
N SER A 1213 24.82 22.43 63.81
CA SER A 1213 24.68 20.97 63.99
C SER A 1213 26.00 20.19 63.85
N LEU A 1214 27.14 20.87 63.64
CA LEU A 1214 28.46 20.24 63.64
C LEU A 1214 28.96 20.02 65.09
N PRO A 1215 29.42 18.81 65.47
CA PRO A 1215 30.00 18.57 66.78
C PRO A 1215 31.31 19.34 66.96
N ALA A 1216 31.51 19.90 68.15
CA ALA A 1216 32.69 20.70 68.49
C ALA A 1216 34.00 19.92 68.28
N PRO A 1217 35.07 20.55 67.76
CA PRO A 1217 36.35 19.88 67.55
C PRO A 1217 37.03 19.60 68.90
N GLU A 1218 37.40 18.33 69.13
CA GLU A 1218 38.37 17.98 70.16
C GLU A 1218 39.73 18.63 69.83
N THR A 1219 40.35 19.24 70.84
CA THR A 1219 41.61 20.00 70.78
C THR A 1219 42.75 19.16 71.33
N PRO A 1220 44.01 19.54 71.03
CA PRO A 1220 44.72 19.48 69.76
C PRO A 1220 45.44 18.13 69.52
#